data_AF-M3PQ45-F1
#
_entry.id   AF-M3PQ45-F1
#
_cell.length_a   1.000
_cell.length_b   1.000
_cell.length_c   1.000
_cell.angle_alpha   90.00
_cell.angle_beta   90.00
_cell.angle_gamma   90.00
#
_symmetry.space_group_name_H-M   'P 1'
#
loop_
_entity.id
_entity.type
_entity.pdbx_description
1 polymer ?
#
loop_
_entity_poly.entity_id
_entity_poly.type
_entity_poly.pdbx_seq_one_letter_code
_entity_poly.pdbx_strand_id
1 'polypeptide(L)'
;VKNGESPITYEDIANYRYIVNNADAILRTIDKYNQEAITAFKQINGYAVVVEQAINKKNELVLKTMYKNNDVYKEFSSTSLDANAKVPHGLSSHSGATENPTPKPLNSQEDLLKNTENLNETTQTPTNLSPLEQANAEKLAKLESEAKVSEQEFLKAKEQERQRKEALKKKLEHERGNAGNIESQTKIEVGEDIPTEIQAQIPKSRVRLNEREIYDLDYAIVKAKDLKPSFTTGGTQKRTDMNEEQIKSIAENFDPKKIFGSGGFEDLPIILHDGQVIAGNHRIQGMLNFTPKSRYIYHKAIQEYYHIDLAPDELLVRVPHKRLDNTEINNLAASSNQGRFNSESDHAIAVLSHYEAKLKELDKKLDADSIYSLKNIVAKNLNFDKATHPNVGDSNLALLMYNMPRTKTQGIELLNRWQKEFSNDIKSYEKVKKMFVDNAGSFHNLIHDMDFPKVSLNAYLSDIMDRSFANLKNYQSTSESLKDLSEKFYKTSSLEMFEKSDQSASDISEILGGAIARFARFDDPSKALFEALKSDNIKKGLKEFKIADVTKDMFDPKSKEFKDIDIYDFTHYLLMVNREPNENNPTLKRLIEAVKGMQKESEKGIKKQTLDTPSEWGHNYSEFKGDGLGAINKLLETKKGFVAGAFYKEGLGDIDLVWGNSKYGLEHIFNRRESDAIDKGMSKEEAKKYALEIINNIPNIISNGKLSKDDLGRLSIESKNQRVGLNDSWKGETLNNRWVITSYEIDKSRNGLIESPLAPNYKGKDTNPLNLDNPNPTTKKLNKD
;
A
#
# COMPACT_ATOMS: atom_id res chain seq x y z
N VAL A 1 27.02 19.12 25.53
CA VAL A 1 26.76 19.74 26.85
C VAL A 1 28.11 20.09 27.45
N LYS A 2 28.36 21.34 27.85
CA LYS A 2 29.57 21.68 28.63
C LYS A 2 29.38 21.21 30.08
N ASN A 3 30.46 20.80 30.75
CA ASN A 3 30.39 20.26 32.11
C ASN A 3 29.69 21.23 33.08
N GLY A 4 28.54 20.83 33.64
CA GLY A 4 27.82 21.55 34.70
C GLY A 4 26.40 22.02 34.36
N GLU A 5 26.01 22.07 33.08
CA GLU A 5 24.66 22.49 32.65
C GLU A 5 23.72 21.28 32.48
N SER A 6 22.45 21.43 32.86
CA SER A 6 21.43 20.42 32.61
C SER A 6 21.24 20.20 31.10
N PRO A 7 21.22 18.96 30.59
CA PRO A 7 21.06 18.70 29.17
C PRO A 7 19.68 19.15 28.67
N ILE A 8 19.64 19.68 27.45
CA ILE A 8 18.39 19.90 26.72
C ILE A 8 17.79 18.54 26.37
N THR A 9 16.53 18.33 26.74
CA THR A 9 15.77 17.10 26.46
C THR A 9 15.00 17.23 25.15
N TYR A 10 14.54 16.10 24.61
CA TYR A 10 13.64 16.11 23.44
C TYR A 10 12.34 16.88 23.68
N GLU A 11 11.85 16.87 24.92
CA GLU A 11 10.66 17.63 25.31
C GLU A 11 10.91 19.15 25.27
N ASP A 12 12.08 19.62 25.69
CA ASP A 12 12.45 21.04 25.58
C ASP A 12 12.52 21.49 24.11
N ILE A 13 13.07 20.64 23.23
CA ILE A 13 13.18 20.92 21.79
C ILE A 13 11.80 20.90 21.12
N ALA A 14 10.96 19.90 21.42
CA ALA A 14 9.61 19.82 20.89
C ALA A 14 8.77 21.06 21.29
N ASN A 15 9.03 21.61 22.48
CA ASN A 15 8.30 22.75 23.03
C ASN A 15 8.99 24.11 22.83
N TYR A 16 10.06 24.23 22.03
CA TYR A 16 10.83 25.48 21.93
C TYR A 16 9.99 26.69 21.50
N ARG A 17 8.98 26.50 20.64
CA ARG A 17 8.07 27.58 20.22
C ARG A 17 7.17 28.05 21.35
N TYR A 18 6.72 27.12 22.19
CA TYR A 18 5.95 27.46 23.39
C TYR A 18 6.80 28.26 24.37
N ILE A 19 8.07 27.87 24.55
CA ILE A 19 9.04 28.56 25.40
C ILE A 19 9.27 30.00 24.91
N VAL A 20 9.43 30.21 23.60
CA VAL A 20 9.60 31.55 23.00
C VAL A 20 8.34 32.40 23.17
N ASN A 21 7.17 31.83 22.90
CA ASN A 21 5.90 32.58 22.95
C ASN A 21 5.46 32.93 24.37
N ASN A 22 5.95 32.22 25.38
CA ASN A 22 5.61 32.43 26.79
C ASN A 22 6.83 32.85 27.62
N ALA A 23 7.90 33.32 26.98
CA ALA A 23 9.14 33.69 27.63
C ALA A 23 8.91 34.77 28.70
N ASP A 24 9.62 34.65 29.82
CA ASP A 24 9.56 35.62 30.90
C ASP A 24 10.30 36.91 30.52
N ALA A 25 11.26 36.83 29.60
CA ALA A 25 11.91 37.96 28.96
C ALA A 25 12.33 37.64 27.53
N ILE A 26 12.23 38.64 26.65
CA ILE A 26 12.77 38.58 25.28
C ILE A 26 13.64 39.80 25.07
N LEU A 27 14.90 39.57 24.73
CA LEU A 27 15.90 40.62 24.53
C LEU A 27 16.50 40.53 23.13
N ARG A 28 16.75 41.68 22.51
CA ARG A 28 17.71 41.74 21.40
C ARG A 28 19.10 41.65 21.98
N THR A 29 19.81 40.61 21.61
CA THR A 29 21.18 40.35 22.05
C THR A 29 22.11 40.40 20.85
N ILE A 30 23.38 40.63 21.11
CA ILE A 30 24.43 40.43 20.12
C ILE A 30 25.12 39.13 20.49
N ASP A 31 25.19 38.21 19.54
CA ASP A 31 25.86 36.94 19.75
C ASP A 31 27.40 37.09 19.76
N LYS A 32 28.11 35.99 20.06
CA LYS A 32 29.59 35.92 20.05
C LYS A 32 30.25 36.23 18.69
N TYR A 33 29.47 36.44 17.63
CA TYR A 33 29.93 36.77 16.28
C TYR A 33 29.50 38.19 15.86
N ASN A 34 29.08 39.03 16.81
CA ASN A 34 28.60 40.39 16.59
C ASN A 34 27.32 40.50 15.74
N GLN A 35 26.50 39.44 15.69
CA GLN A 35 25.23 39.42 14.96
C GLN A 35 24.04 39.59 15.90
N GLU A 36 23.05 40.36 15.46
CA GLU A 36 21.81 40.53 16.21
C GLU A 36 21.03 39.22 16.28
N ALA A 37 20.67 38.82 17.50
CA ALA A 37 19.79 37.70 17.79
C ALA A 37 18.65 38.17 18.69
N ILE A 38 17.55 37.43 18.67
CA ILE A 38 16.47 37.57 19.65
C ILE A 38 16.60 36.41 20.61
N THR A 39 16.86 36.69 21.87
CA THR A 39 16.99 35.68 22.92
C THR A 39 15.77 35.72 23.83
N ALA A 40 15.08 34.58 23.91
CA ALA A 40 13.94 34.36 24.76
C ALA A 40 14.34 33.50 25.97
N PHE A 41 13.96 33.94 27.17
CA PHE A 41 14.29 33.29 28.44
C PHE A 41 13.03 32.79 29.12
N LYS A 42 13.00 31.52 29.53
CA LYS A 42 11.91 30.96 30.33
C LYS A 42 12.45 30.20 31.54
N GLN A 43 12.01 30.56 32.73
CA GLN A 43 12.34 29.84 33.95
C GLN A 43 11.46 28.58 34.05
N ILE A 44 12.09 27.41 34.09
CA ILE A 44 11.42 26.12 34.20
C ILE A 44 12.18 25.26 35.21
N ASN A 45 11.50 24.82 36.28
CA ASN A 45 12.03 23.88 37.28
C ASN A 45 13.39 24.27 37.89
N GLY A 46 13.59 25.56 38.19
CA GLY A 46 14.82 26.05 38.84
C GLY A 46 15.97 26.42 37.89
N TYR A 47 15.81 26.23 36.58
CA TYR A 47 16.79 26.56 35.54
C TYR A 47 16.16 27.50 34.50
N ALA A 48 16.97 28.38 33.89
CA ALA A 48 16.51 29.22 32.77
C ALA A 48 16.76 28.48 31.44
N VAL A 49 15.69 28.18 30.70
CA VAL A 49 15.80 27.73 29.31
C VAL A 49 15.94 28.95 28.42
N VAL A 50 17.06 29.03 27.72
CA VAL A 50 17.41 30.13 26.83
C VAL A 50 17.25 29.66 25.38
N VAL A 51 16.52 30.42 24.59
CA VAL A 51 16.28 30.14 23.16
C VAL A 51 16.73 31.34 22.34
N GLU A 52 17.71 31.14 21.46
CA GLU A 52 18.19 32.18 20.57
C GLU A 52 17.64 31.98 19.15
N GLN A 53 17.13 33.05 18.55
CA GLN A 53 16.67 33.09 17.17
C GLN A 53 17.45 34.12 16.37
N ALA A 54 17.82 33.77 15.14
CA ALA A 54 18.48 34.68 14.20
C ALA A 54 17.57 34.95 12.99
N ILE A 55 17.72 36.12 12.38
CA ILE A 55 17.01 36.48 11.16
C ILE A 55 17.77 35.88 9.97
N ASN A 56 17.11 35.01 9.21
CA ASN A 56 17.69 34.42 8.01
C ASN A 56 17.62 35.39 6.81
N LYS A 57 18.24 35.05 5.67
CA LYS A 57 18.24 35.90 4.45
C LYS A 57 16.84 36.20 3.86
N LYS A 58 15.79 35.56 4.37
CA LYS A 58 14.39 35.77 3.99
C LYS A 58 13.61 36.58 5.04
N ASN A 59 14.29 37.21 6.00
CA ASN A 59 13.71 37.93 7.15
C ASN A 59 12.88 37.07 8.12
N GLU A 60 13.12 35.75 8.18
CA GLU A 60 12.43 34.85 9.12
C GLU A 60 13.29 34.55 10.35
N LEU A 61 12.67 34.48 11.53
CA LEU A 61 13.33 34.04 12.76
C LEU A 61 13.50 32.52 12.78
N VAL A 62 14.74 32.05 12.75
CA VAL A 62 15.09 30.63 12.82
C VAL A 62 15.77 30.30 14.15
N LEU A 63 15.43 29.14 14.71
CA LEU A 63 16.05 28.63 15.94
C LEU A 63 17.55 28.44 15.68
N LYS A 64 18.38 29.12 16.46
CA LYS A 64 19.82 29.06 16.35
C LYS A 64 20.41 28.11 17.39
N THR A 65 20.05 28.30 18.66
CA THR A 65 20.51 27.46 19.75
C THR A 65 19.52 27.49 20.92
N MET A 66 19.60 26.46 21.76
CA MET A 66 18.87 26.34 23.01
C MET A 66 19.78 25.73 24.08
N TYR A 67 19.72 26.26 25.30
CA TYR A 67 20.48 25.73 26.43
C TYR A 67 19.80 26.04 27.77
N LYS A 68 20.16 25.28 28.81
CA LYS A 68 19.67 25.46 30.19
C LYS A 68 20.79 26.07 31.03
N ASN A 69 20.50 27.18 31.71
CA ASN A 69 21.41 27.84 32.62
C ASN A 69 20.90 27.72 34.07
N ASN A 70 21.81 27.44 35.01
CA ASN A 70 21.50 27.19 36.42
C ASN A 70 21.44 28.47 37.28
N ASP A 71 21.86 29.63 36.76
CA ASP A 71 21.82 30.88 37.51
C ASP A 71 20.45 31.57 37.43
N VAL A 72 19.74 31.59 38.56
CA VAL A 72 18.42 32.21 38.72
C VAL A 72 18.55 33.75 38.92
N TYR A 73 18.10 34.51 37.93
CA TYR A 73 17.49 35.85 38.04
C TYR A 73 18.20 36.95 38.87
N LYS A 74 19.52 37.12 38.76
CA LYS A 74 20.19 38.33 39.28
C LYS A 74 21.23 38.86 38.29
N GLU A 75 20.75 39.66 37.32
CA GLU A 75 21.48 40.65 36.47
C GLU A 75 20.98 40.62 35.01
N PHE A 76 19.70 40.92 34.77
CA PHE A 76 19.26 41.36 33.44
C PHE A 76 18.90 42.86 33.40
N SER A 77 19.32 43.58 34.44
CA SER A 77 19.44 45.02 34.43
C SER A 77 20.86 45.37 33.98
N SER A 78 20.95 46.05 32.84
CA SER A 78 22.12 46.74 32.25
C SER A 78 23.16 45.91 31.47
N THR A 79 23.47 46.43 30.27
CA THR A 79 24.42 46.02 29.23
C THR A 79 23.88 44.97 28.25
N SER A 80 23.59 45.24 26.97
CA SER A 80 23.80 46.39 26.08
C SER A 80 22.87 46.19 24.86
N LEU A 81 21.83 47.01 24.69
CA LEU A 81 21.72 48.09 23.70
C LEU A 81 20.45 48.89 24.02
N ASP A 82 20.52 50.22 23.88
CA ASP A 82 19.49 51.19 24.20
C ASP A 82 18.08 50.80 23.72
N ALA A 83 17.15 50.70 24.67
CA ALA A 83 15.72 50.48 24.46
C ALA A 83 15.00 51.71 23.84
N ASN A 84 15.68 52.56 23.08
CA ASN A 84 15.16 53.84 22.57
C ASN A 84 15.42 54.13 21.07
N ALA A 85 15.81 53.16 20.25
CA ALA A 85 15.84 53.35 18.80
C ALA A 85 14.45 53.16 18.17
N LYS A 86 13.70 54.26 17.95
CA LYS A 86 12.50 54.33 17.10
C LYS A 86 12.82 53.87 15.66
N VAL A 87 12.04 52.95 15.05
CA VAL A 87 11.25 53.09 13.77
C VAL A 87 10.35 51.81 13.55
N PRO A 88 9.39 51.74 12.59
CA PRO A 88 7.95 51.80 12.80
C PRO A 88 7.15 50.48 12.58
N HIS A 89 5.93 50.46 13.13
CA HIS A 89 4.92 49.39 13.05
C HIS A 89 4.33 49.11 11.65
N GLY A 90 3.92 47.86 11.45
CA GLY A 90 2.78 47.40 10.63
C GLY A 90 2.82 45.87 10.54
N LEU A 91 1.83 45.03 10.93
CA LEU A 91 0.39 45.12 11.21
C LEU A 91 0.07 43.99 12.23
N SER A 92 -0.68 44.22 13.33
CA SER A 92 -2.15 44.00 13.51
C SER A 92 -2.62 42.56 13.17
N SER A 93 -3.34 41.77 13.98
CA SER A 93 -4.45 42.09 14.91
C SER A 93 -4.88 40.88 15.79
N HIS A 94 -5.18 41.17 17.07
CA HIS A 94 -6.31 40.77 17.95
C HIS A 94 -6.74 39.28 18.09
N SER A 95 -7.10 38.75 19.27
CA SER A 95 -7.90 39.23 20.42
C SER A 95 -7.35 38.65 21.75
N GLY A 96 -7.55 39.14 22.97
CA GLY A 96 -8.58 39.97 23.59
C GLY A 96 -9.17 39.23 24.81
N ALA A 97 -8.56 39.35 26.00
CA ALA A 97 -9.20 39.07 27.29
C ALA A 97 -8.40 39.70 28.45
N THR A 98 -9.12 40.37 29.34
CA THR A 98 -8.71 41.33 30.39
C THR A 98 -8.33 40.69 31.73
N GLU A 99 -7.47 41.45 32.46
CA GLU A 99 -7.00 41.43 33.88
C GLU A 99 -7.98 40.92 34.96
N ASN A 100 -7.67 40.59 36.24
CA ASN A 100 -6.57 40.54 37.24
C ASN A 100 -7.16 39.73 38.47
N PRO A 101 -6.61 39.58 39.72
CA PRO A 101 -5.33 39.98 40.35
C PRO A 101 -4.62 38.90 41.25
N THR A 102 -3.32 39.14 41.49
CA THR A 102 -2.43 39.05 42.71
C THR A 102 -2.92 38.42 44.07
N PRO A 103 -2.08 38.22 45.15
CA PRO A 103 -0.60 38.06 45.34
C PRO A 103 -0.11 37.13 46.53
N LYS A 104 1.16 36.64 46.46
CA LYS A 104 2.23 36.56 47.53
C LYS A 104 2.05 35.72 48.86
N PRO A 105 3.10 35.47 49.70
CA PRO A 105 4.50 35.05 49.43
C PRO A 105 5.20 34.14 50.51
N LEU A 106 6.44 33.73 50.20
CA LEU A 106 7.69 33.67 51.04
C LEU A 106 8.03 32.52 52.03
N ASN A 107 9.29 32.06 51.86
CA ASN A 107 10.30 31.57 52.83
C ASN A 107 10.00 30.22 53.55
N SER A 108 10.97 29.42 54.04
CA SER A 108 12.37 29.61 54.41
C SER A 108 13.13 28.26 54.44
N GLN A 109 14.44 28.37 54.21
CA GLN A 109 15.63 27.63 54.66
C GLN A 109 15.59 26.21 55.28
N GLU A 110 16.66 25.47 54.94
CA GLU A 110 17.54 24.64 55.80
C GLU A 110 16.87 23.57 56.68
N ASP A 111 17.23 22.29 56.51
CA ASP A 111 18.38 21.75 57.23
C ASP A 111 18.74 20.32 56.83
N LEU A 112 20.00 20.00 57.08
CA LEU A 112 20.72 18.79 56.72
C LEU A 112 20.52 17.62 57.72
N LEU A 113 20.88 16.42 57.22
CA LEU A 113 21.62 15.34 57.93
C LEU A 113 20.89 14.24 58.74
N LYS A 114 21.36 13.00 58.44
CA LYS A 114 21.57 11.78 59.29
C LYS A 114 20.42 10.74 59.35
N ASN A 115 20.65 9.52 58.82
CA ASN A 115 21.25 8.30 59.45
C ASN A 115 20.29 7.70 60.51
N THR A 116 19.97 6.41 60.66
CA THR A 116 20.51 5.11 60.20
C THR A 116 19.45 4.01 60.50
N GLU A 117 19.64 2.80 59.94
CA GLU A 117 19.42 1.47 60.57
C GLU A 117 18.01 0.84 60.72
N ASN A 118 17.83 -0.21 59.90
CA ASN A 118 17.55 -1.62 60.23
C ASN A 118 16.21 -2.12 60.85
N LEU A 119 15.71 -3.14 60.15
CA LEU A 119 15.08 -4.41 60.57
C LEU A 119 13.55 -4.50 60.78
N ASN A 120 12.95 -5.20 59.80
CA ASN A 120 12.09 -6.39 59.89
C ASN A 120 10.75 -6.39 60.65
N GLU A 121 9.77 -6.92 59.88
CA GLU A 121 8.64 -7.80 60.23
C GLU A 121 7.22 -7.22 60.42
N THR A 122 6.36 -7.79 59.57
CA THR A 122 4.91 -8.09 59.71
C THR A 122 3.86 -6.97 59.65
N THR A 123 3.06 -7.06 58.58
CA THR A 123 1.61 -6.83 58.44
C THR A 123 0.89 -6.04 59.54
N GLN A 124 0.41 -4.84 59.17
CA GLN A 124 -0.98 -4.37 59.31
C GLN A 124 -1.14 -3.05 58.51
N THR A 125 -2.23 -2.91 57.77
CA THR A 125 -2.64 -1.66 57.10
C THR A 125 -2.83 -0.53 58.11
N PRO A 126 -2.33 0.70 57.82
CA PRO A 126 -3.23 1.85 57.88
C PRO A 126 -2.98 2.91 56.80
N THR A 127 -4.07 3.21 56.09
CA THR A 127 -4.68 4.54 55.90
C THR A 127 -3.87 5.77 56.33
N ASN A 128 -3.31 6.48 55.35
CA ASN A 128 -3.51 7.90 55.02
C ASN A 128 -2.34 8.37 54.15
N LEU A 129 -2.40 8.05 52.85
CA LEU A 129 -1.59 8.77 51.87
C LEU A 129 -2.00 10.24 51.94
N SER A 130 -1.03 11.15 51.90
CA SER A 130 -1.35 12.57 51.83
C SER A 130 -2.22 12.85 50.58
N PRO A 131 -3.11 13.86 50.60
CA PRO A 131 -3.92 14.20 49.43
C PRO A 131 -3.09 14.36 48.14
N LEU A 132 -1.82 14.75 48.28
CA LEU A 132 -0.86 14.89 47.19
C LEU A 132 -0.36 13.54 46.65
N GLU A 133 -0.11 12.56 47.52
CA GLU A 133 0.33 11.22 47.11
C GLU A 133 -0.82 10.41 46.49
N GLN A 134 -2.05 10.56 47.00
CA GLN A 134 -3.25 10.01 46.37
C GLN A 134 -3.49 10.66 45.00
N ALA A 135 -3.40 11.99 44.89
CA ALA A 135 -3.53 12.68 43.61
C ALA A 135 -2.42 12.28 42.61
N ASN A 136 -1.20 12.05 43.08
CA ASN A 136 -0.09 11.61 42.22
C ASN A 136 -0.26 10.15 41.78
N ALA A 137 -0.71 9.26 42.67
CA ALA A 137 -1.00 7.86 42.33
C ALA A 137 -2.19 7.75 41.36
N GLU A 138 -3.25 8.53 41.56
CA GLU A 138 -4.40 8.60 40.65
C GLU A 138 -4.01 9.20 39.30
N LYS A 139 -3.18 10.25 39.28
CA LYS A 139 -2.67 10.84 38.05
C LYS A 139 -1.77 9.88 37.29
N LEU A 140 -0.90 9.13 37.98
CA LEU A 140 -0.06 8.11 37.36
C LEU A 140 -0.88 6.93 36.82
N ALA A 141 -1.85 6.43 37.59
CA ALA A 141 -2.76 5.38 37.15
C ALA A 141 -3.63 5.82 35.96
N LYS A 142 -4.06 7.09 35.95
CA LYS A 142 -4.79 7.69 34.82
C LYS A 142 -3.90 7.79 33.58
N LEU A 143 -2.67 8.28 33.70
CA LEU A 143 -1.70 8.33 32.61
C LEU A 143 -1.34 6.93 32.06
N GLU A 144 -1.18 5.92 32.93
CA GLU A 144 -0.96 4.53 32.50
C GLU A 144 -2.18 3.94 31.80
N SER A 145 -3.39 4.29 32.26
CA SER A 145 -4.63 3.85 31.60
C SER A 145 -4.82 4.52 30.24
N GLU A 146 -4.53 5.82 30.13
CA GLU A 146 -4.57 6.58 28.88
C GLU A 146 -3.49 6.09 27.90
N ALA A 147 -2.29 5.75 28.38
CA ALA A 147 -1.24 5.14 27.58
C ALA A 147 -1.62 3.75 27.07
N LYS A 148 -2.23 2.89 27.90
CA LYS A 148 -2.72 1.56 27.48
C LYS A 148 -3.87 1.65 26.49
N VAL A 149 -4.78 2.61 26.67
CA VAL A 149 -5.89 2.85 25.72
C VAL A 149 -5.34 3.37 24.40
N SER A 150 -4.42 4.33 24.43
CA SER A 150 -3.74 4.85 23.23
C SER A 150 -2.93 3.78 22.51
N GLU A 151 -2.23 2.89 23.23
CA GLU A 151 -1.50 1.76 22.67
C GLU A 151 -2.45 0.73 22.04
N GLN A 152 -3.59 0.42 22.67
CA GLN A 152 -4.60 -0.48 22.09
C GLN A 152 -5.30 0.12 20.87
N GLU A 153 -5.59 1.42 20.87
CA GLU A 153 -6.15 2.13 19.72
C GLU A 153 -5.15 2.18 18.57
N PHE A 154 -3.87 2.43 18.86
CA PHE A 154 -2.79 2.39 17.88
C PHE A 154 -2.59 0.98 17.29
N LEU A 155 -2.62 -0.07 18.12
CA LEU A 155 -2.52 -1.46 17.65
C LEU A 155 -3.73 -1.88 16.81
N LYS A 156 -4.95 -1.45 17.17
CA LYS A 156 -6.15 -1.65 16.35
C LYS A 156 -6.06 -0.91 15.01
N ALA A 157 -5.59 0.33 15.01
CA ALA A 157 -5.39 1.12 13.79
C ALA A 157 -4.35 0.48 12.87
N LYS A 158 -3.23 0.01 13.42
CA LYS A 158 -2.15 -0.66 12.69
C LYS A 158 -2.57 -2.03 12.13
N GLU A 159 -3.38 -2.79 12.87
CA GLU A 159 -3.93 -4.05 12.39
C GLU A 159 -4.99 -3.85 11.30
N GLN A 160 -5.87 -2.83 11.44
CA GLN A 160 -6.80 -2.44 10.38
C GLN A 160 -6.05 -1.96 9.12
N GLU A 161 -4.96 -1.22 9.28
CA GLU A 161 -4.11 -0.79 8.16
C GLU A 161 -3.41 -1.98 7.48
N ARG A 162 -2.91 -2.96 8.25
CA ARG A 162 -2.30 -4.18 7.71
C ARG A 162 -3.31 -5.02 6.93
N GLN A 163 -4.52 -5.19 7.46
CA GLN A 163 -5.60 -5.90 6.80
C GLN A 163 -6.05 -5.17 5.51
N ARG A 164 -6.09 -3.83 5.52
CA ARG A 164 -6.35 -3.01 4.32
C ARG A 164 -5.26 -3.15 3.26
N LYS A 165 -3.98 -3.07 3.64
CA LYS A 165 -2.83 -3.27 2.74
C LYS A 165 -2.80 -4.67 2.11
N GLU A 166 -3.06 -5.71 2.89
CA GLU A 166 -3.15 -7.08 2.37
C GLU A 166 -4.37 -7.26 1.47
N ALA A 167 -5.51 -6.66 1.80
CA ALA A 167 -6.70 -6.66 0.96
C ALA A 167 -6.46 -5.91 -0.36
N LEU A 168 -5.78 -4.75 -0.34
CA LEU A 168 -5.43 -3.97 -1.51
C LEU A 168 -4.41 -4.69 -2.40
N LYS A 169 -3.40 -5.31 -1.80
CA LYS A 169 -2.43 -6.12 -2.56
C LYS A 169 -3.12 -7.31 -3.23
N LYS A 170 -3.99 -8.02 -2.50
CA LYS A 170 -4.84 -9.06 -3.08
C LYS A 170 -5.76 -8.50 -4.16
N LYS A 171 -6.29 -7.28 -3.99
CA LYS A 171 -7.12 -6.59 -4.98
C LYS A 171 -6.34 -6.23 -6.24
N LEU A 172 -5.12 -5.71 -6.13
CA LEU A 172 -4.22 -5.38 -7.25
C LEU A 172 -3.72 -6.63 -7.98
N GLU A 173 -3.37 -7.69 -7.25
CA GLU A 173 -3.00 -8.99 -7.83
C GLU A 173 -4.21 -9.66 -8.50
N HIS A 174 -5.41 -9.50 -7.92
CA HIS A 174 -6.68 -9.92 -8.53
C HIS A 174 -7.04 -9.08 -9.77
N GLU A 175 -6.90 -7.76 -9.74
CA GLU A 175 -7.15 -6.85 -10.87
C GLU A 175 -6.15 -7.06 -12.02
N ARG A 176 -4.87 -7.34 -11.70
CA ARG A 176 -3.84 -7.75 -12.68
C ARG A 176 -4.10 -9.14 -13.26
N GLY A 177 -4.62 -10.07 -12.47
CA GLY A 177 -5.02 -11.42 -12.90
C GLY A 177 -6.40 -11.49 -13.57
N ASN A 178 -7.22 -10.44 -13.46
CA ASN A 178 -8.57 -10.37 -14.04
C ASN A 178 -8.64 -9.67 -15.39
N ALA A 179 -7.57 -8.99 -15.83
CA ALA A 179 -7.51 -8.49 -17.20
C ALA A 179 -7.44 -9.70 -18.16
N GLY A 180 -8.56 -9.96 -18.85
CA GLY A 180 -8.78 -11.16 -19.67
C GLY A 180 -9.70 -12.21 -19.05
N ASN A 181 -10.10 -12.08 -17.77
CA ASN A 181 -11.16 -12.91 -17.18
C ASN A 181 -12.51 -12.24 -17.42
N ILE A 182 -13.14 -12.64 -18.52
CA ILE A 182 -14.40 -12.10 -19.02
C ILE A 182 -15.52 -12.50 -18.04
N GLU A 183 -16.66 -11.82 -18.09
CA GLU A 183 -17.90 -12.26 -17.43
C GLU A 183 -18.30 -13.68 -17.85
N SER A 184 -17.69 -14.19 -18.93
CA SER A 184 -17.72 -15.56 -19.40
C SER A 184 -17.06 -16.57 -18.48
N GLN A 185 -16.21 -16.12 -17.57
CA GLN A 185 -15.58 -16.95 -16.56
C GLN A 185 -16.27 -16.89 -15.20
N THR A 186 -17.38 -16.13 -15.08
CA THR A 186 -18.21 -16.18 -13.87
C THR A 186 -18.69 -17.61 -13.71
N LYS A 187 -18.30 -18.26 -12.61
CA LYS A 187 -18.68 -19.66 -12.37
C LYS A 187 -20.20 -19.73 -12.24
N ILE A 188 -20.84 -20.40 -13.20
CA ILE A 188 -22.25 -20.74 -13.12
C ILE A 188 -22.31 -22.10 -12.43
N GLU A 189 -23.01 -22.18 -11.31
CA GLU A 189 -23.27 -23.45 -10.65
C GLU A 189 -24.43 -24.12 -11.38
N VAL A 190 -24.12 -25.12 -12.19
CA VAL A 190 -25.10 -25.96 -12.85
C VAL A 190 -25.50 -27.08 -11.90
N GLY A 191 -26.79 -27.17 -11.60
CA GLY A 191 -27.35 -28.18 -10.70
C GLY A 191 -27.55 -29.54 -11.36
N GLU A 192 -28.33 -30.39 -10.71
CA GLU A 192 -28.72 -31.69 -11.26
C GLU A 192 -29.72 -31.55 -12.40
N ASP A 193 -29.69 -32.52 -13.30
CA ASP A 193 -30.55 -32.56 -14.48
C ASP A 193 -32.02 -32.68 -14.12
N ILE A 194 -32.86 -31.91 -14.83
CA ILE A 194 -34.31 -32.05 -14.75
C ILE A 194 -34.79 -33.15 -15.70
N PRO A 195 -35.89 -33.85 -15.37
CA PRO A 195 -36.53 -34.78 -16.31
C PRO A 195 -36.88 -34.06 -17.63
N THR A 196 -36.37 -34.59 -18.73
CA THR A 196 -36.45 -33.95 -20.05
C THR A 196 -36.74 -34.99 -21.12
N GLU A 197 -37.75 -34.75 -21.96
CA GLU A 197 -38.07 -35.60 -23.11
C GLU A 197 -37.60 -34.94 -24.42
N ILE A 198 -36.45 -35.41 -24.93
CA ILE A 198 -35.84 -34.89 -26.16
C ILE A 198 -36.61 -35.36 -27.39
N GLN A 199 -37.00 -34.41 -28.24
CA GLN A 199 -37.76 -34.65 -29.47
C GLN A 199 -36.82 -34.86 -30.65
N ALA A 200 -36.18 -36.04 -30.70
CA ALA A 200 -35.14 -36.38 -31.69
C ALA A 200 -35.62 -36.36 -33.16
N GLN A 201 -36.92 -36.47 -33.39
CA GLN A 201 -37.56 -36.39 -34.70
C GLN A 201 -37.63 -34.96 -35.26
N ILE A 202 -37.51 -33.94 -34.40
CA ILE A 202 -37.51 -32.54 -34.82
C ILE A 202 -36.07 -32.14 -35.16
N PRO A 203 -35.81 -31.56 -36.35
CA PRO A 203 -34.48 -31.06 -36.69
C PRO A 203 -33.97 -30.08 -35.64
N LYS A 204 -32.70 -30.21 -35.25
CA LYS A 204 -32.09 -29.34 -34.25
C LYS A 204 -32.18 -27.88 -34.65
N SER A 205 -32.55 -27.05 -33.69
CA SER A 205 -32.43 -25.60 -33.81
C SER A 205 -30.97 -25.20 -33.66
N ARG A 206 -30.61 -24.00 -34.12
CA ARG A 206 -29.25 -23.47 -34.01
C ARG A 206 -29.27 -22.03 -33.55
N VAL A 207 -28.36 -21.71 -32.64
CA VAL A 207 -28.00 -20.32 -32.32
C VAL A 207 -26.56 -20.05 -32.73
N ARG A 208 -26.34 -18.88 -33.30
CA ARG A 208 -25.04 -18.42 -33.73
C ARG A 208 -24.62 -17.26 -32.85
N LEU A 209 -23.51 -17.42 -32.15
CA LEU A 209 -22.85 -16.33 -31.43
C LEU A 209 -22.00 -15.50 -32.40
N ASN A 210 -21.22 -16.18 -33.22
CA ASN A 210 -20.44 -15.65 -34.35
C ASN A 210 -20.24 -16.78 -35.38
N GLU A 211 -19.46 -16.52 -36.42
CA GLU A 211 -19.24 -17.43 -37.54
C GLU A 211 -18.52 -18.73 -37.15
N ARG A 212 -17.83 -18.77 -36.01
CA ARG A 212 -17.14 -19.96 -35.48
C ARG A 212 -17.95 -20.69 -34.42
N GLU A 213 -18.71 -19.96 -33.61
CA GLU A 213 -19.43 -20.47 -32.46
C GLU A 213 -20.93 -20.62 -32.79
N ILE A 214 -21.26 -21.82 -33.29
CA ILE A 214 -22.63 -22.23 -33.61
C ILE A 214 -23.00 -23.38 -32.67
N TYR A 215 -24.11 -23.20 -31.94
CA TYR A 215 -24.59 -24.16 -30.96
C TYR A 215 -25.86 -24.84 -31.48
N ASP A 216 -25.80 -26.16 -31.59
CA ASP A 216 -26.97 -27.00 -31.87
C ASP A 216 -27.81 -27.17 -30.61
N LEU A 217 -29.12 -27.04 -30.77
CA LEU A 217 -30.09 -27.13 -29.69
C LEU A 217 -31.15 -28.18 -30.03
N ASP A 218 -31.40 -29.10 -29.10
CA ASP A 218 -32.47 -30.08 -29.18
C ASP A 218 -33.77 -29.47 -28.67
N TYR A 219 -34.90 -29.78 -29.32
CA TYR A 219 -36.22 -29.46 -28.78
C TYR A 219 -36.56 -30.47 -27.67
N ALA A 220 -37.10 -29.98 -26.57
CA ALA A 220 -37.31 -30.79 -25.38
C ALA A 220 -38.61 -30.43 -24.67
N ILE A 221 -39.35 -31.44 -24.23
CA ILE A 221 -40.52 -31.26 -23.36
C ILE A 221 -40.05 -31.35 -21.91
N VAL A 222 -40.42 -30.36 -21.11
CA VAL A 222 -40.10 -30.27 -19.68
C VAL A 222 -41.32 -29.86 -18.88
N LYS A 223 -41.35 -30.20 -17.58
CA LYS A 223 -42.39 -29.71 -16.68
C LYS A 223 -42.16 -28.23 -16.36
N ALA A 224 -43.23 -27.46 -16.35
CA ALA A 224 -43.21 -26.02 -16.09
C ALA A 224 -42.56 -25.69 -14.73
N LYS A 225 -42.83 -26.50 -13.70
CA LYS A 225 -42.28 -26.32 -12.34
C LYS A 225 -40.75 -26.46 -12.25
N ASP A 226 -40.12 -27.14 -13.21
CA ASP A 226 -38.69 -27.46 -13.19
C ASP A 226 -37.84 -26.36 -13.86
N LEU A 227 -38.50 -25.40 -14.53
CA LEU A 227 -37.86 -24.25 -15.16
C LEU A 227 -37.52 -23.17 -14.14
N LYS A 228 -36.30 -22.63 -14.24
CA LYS A 228 -35.72 -21.68 -13.29
C LYS A 228 -35.33 -20.38 -14.02
N PRO A 229 -36.30 -19.52 -14.39
CA PRO A 229 -35.98 -18.18 -14.89
C PRO A 229 -35.32 -17.34 -13.81
N SER A 230 -34.32 -16.54 -14.18
CA SER A 230 -33.60 -15.64 -13.28
C SER A 230 -33.78 -14.17 -13.71
N PHE A 231 -33.96 -13.29 -12.73
CA PHE A 231 -34.12 -11.83 -12.90
C PHE A 231 -33.13 -11.01 -12.07
N THR A 232 -32.25 -11.69 -11.34
CA THR A 232 -31.18 -11.08 -10.56
C THR A 232 -29.87 -11.24 -11.33
N THR A 233 -29.04 -10.20 -11.34
CA THR A 233 -27.70 -10.24 -11.95
C THR A 233 -26.84 -11.33 -11.30
N GLY A 234 -26.29 -12.22 -12.13
CA GLY A 234 -25.53 -13.39 -11.67
C GLY A 234 -26.03 -14.70 -12.30
N GLY A 235 -25.11 -15.63 -12.59
CA GLY A 235 -25.44 -16.86 -13.31
C GLY A 235 -25.77 -16.62 -14.78
N THR A 236 -26.87 -17.19 -15.26
CA THR A 236 -27.35 -17.07 -16.66
C THR A 236 -28.10 -15.77 -16.97
N GLN A 237 -28.38 -14.91 -15.97
CA GLN A 237 -29.01 -13.61 -16.21
C GLN A 237 -27.95 -12.51 -16.31
N LYS A 238 -27.94 -11.83 -17.46
CA LYS A 238 -26.98 -10.77 -17.81
C LYS A 238 -27.58 -9.36 -17.82
N ARG A 239 -28.90 -9.23 -17.68
CA ARG A 239 -29.58 -7.92 -17.60
C ARG A 239 -29.62 -7.40 -16.18
N THR A 240 -29.55 -6.08 -16.04
CA THR A 240 -29.74 -5.36 -14.76
C THR A 240 -31.20 -5.17 -14.39
N ASP A 241 -32.10 -5.09 -15.39
CA ASP A 241 -33.49 -4.68 -15.18
C ASP A 241 -34.51 -5.69 -15.74
N MET A 242 -35.54 -6.00 -14.93
CA MET A 242 -36.68 -6.84 -15.30
C MET A 242 -37.79 -6.00 -15.96
N ASN A 243 -38.35 -6.49 -17.07
CA ASN A 243 -39.50 -5.85 -17.73
C ASN A 243 -40.81 -6.57 -17.37
N GLU A 244 -41.50 -6.04 -16.36
CA GLU A 244 -42.78 -6.58 -15.88
C GLU A 244 -43.91 -6.50 -16.91
N GLU A 245 -43.98 -5.41 -17.67
CA GLU A 245 -45.01 -5.23 -18.71
C GLU A 245 -44.89 -6.28 -19.81
N GLN A 246 -43.66 -6.61 -20.21
CA GLN A 246 -43.41 -7.65 -21.20
C GLN A 246 -43.83 -9.03 -20.68
N ILE A 247 -43.51 -9.36 -19.42
CA ILE A 247 -43.94 -10.63 -18.80
C ILE A 247 -45.47 -10.72 -18.78
N LYS A 248 -46.13 -9.65 -18.32
CA LYS A 248 -47.60 -9.59 -18.25
C LYS A 248 -48.23 -9.72 -19.63
N SER A 249 -47.68 -9.04 -20.63
CA SER A 249 -48.13 -9.12 -22.02
C SER A 249 -48.04 -10.55 -22.57
N ILE A 250 -46.96 -11.28 -22.28
CA ILE A 250 -46.80 -12.68 -22.69
C ILE A 250 -47.79 -13.58 -21.95
N ALA A 251 -47.99 -13.37 -20.65
CA ALA A 251 -48.91 -14.14 -19.82
C ALA A 251 -50.38 -13.99 -20.26
N GLU A 252 -50.81 -12.77 -20.58
CA GLU A 252 -52.21 -12.44 -20.89
C GLU A 252 -52.55 -12.47 -22.38
N ASN A 253 -51.59 -12.14 -23.25
CA ASN A 253 -51.77 -11.94 -24.69
C ASN A 253 -50.67 -12.65 -25.50
N PHE A 254 -50.47 -13.94 -25.26
CA PHE A 254 -49.49 -14.74 -25.98
C PHE A 254 -49.72 -14.70 -27.51
N ASP A 255 -48.68 -14.37 -28.27
CA ASP A 255 -48.69 -14.33 -29.73
C ASP A 255 -47.68 -15.35 -30.30
N PRO A 256 -48.15 -16.48 -30.85
CA PRO A 256 -47.31 -17.51 -31.46
C PRO A 256 -46.34 -16.98 -32.52
N LYS A 257 -46.74 -15.95 -33.30
CA LYS A 257 -45.93 -15.43 -34.41
C LYS A 257 -44.66 -14.72 -33.96
N LYS A 258 -44.59 -14.31 -32.68
CA LYS A 258 -43.40 -13.67 -32.10
C LYS A 258 -42.33 -14.68 -31.67
N ILE A 259 -42.68 -15.97 -31.60
CA ILE A 259 -41.81 -17.01 -31.06
C ILE A 259 -41.59 -18.13 -32.08
N PHE A 260 -42.62 -18.63 -32.76
CA PHE A 260 -42.44 -19.76 -33.65
C PHE A 260 -41.97 -19.32 -35.03
N GLY A 261 -40.87 -19.92 -35.50
CA GLY A 261 -40.29 -19.66 -36.82
C GLY A 261 -39.43 -18.41 -36.92
N SER A 262 -39.23 -17.66 -35.83
CA SER A 262 -38.32 -16.49 -35.79
C SER A 262 -36.84 -16.88 -35.79
N GLY A 263 -36.51 -18.10 -35.35
CA GLY A 263 -35.14 -18.64 -35.33
C GLY A 263 -34.22 -17.96 -34.31
N GLY A 264 -32.98 -18.45 -34.19
CA GLY A 264 -31.95 -17.85 -33.33
C GLY A 264 -32.38 -17.70 -31.86
N PHE A 265 -32.06 -16.58 -31.22
CA PHE A 265 -32.45 -16.29 -29.84
C PHE A 265 -33.94 -15.90 -29.69
N GLU A 266 -34.63 -15.63 -30.80
CA GLU A 266 -36.02 -15.17 -30.85
C GLU A 266 -37.05 -16.30 -30.82
N ASP A 267 -36.62 -17.50 -31.17
CA ASP A 267 -37.41 -18.72 -31.08
C ASP A 267 -37.60 -19.17 -29.61
N LEU A 268 -38.20 -20.35 -29.40
CA LEU A 268 -38.47 -20.96 -28.10
C LEU A 268 -37.31 -20.78 -27.09
N PRO A 269 -37.57 -20.58 -25.79
CA PRO A 269 -36.51 -20.29 -24.83
C PRO A 269 -35.44 -21.39 -24.77
N ILE A 270 -34.21 -20.98 -24.43
CA ILE A 270 -33.06 -21.87 -24.32
C ILE A 270 -32.74 -22.05 -22.85
N ILE A 271 -32.65 -23.30 -22.40
CA ILE A 271 -32.36 -23.65 -21.00
C ILE A 271 -31.14 -24.56 -20.90
N LEU A 272 -30.50 -24.57 -19.75
CA LEU A 272 -29.58 -25.61 -19.32
C LEU A 272 -30.36 -26.87 -18.93
N HIS A 273 -29.67 -28.00 -18.90
CA HIS A 273 -30.26 -29.29 -18.53
C HIS A 273 -30.77 -29.36 -17.09
N ASP A 274 -30.39 -28.43 -16.22
CA ASP A 274 -30.87 -28.33 -14.84
C ASP A 274 -32.08 -27.38 -14.69
N GLY A 275 -32.62 -26.87 -15.81
CA GLY A 275 -33.77 -25.98 -15.86
C GLY A 275 -33.43 -24.48 -15.82
N GLN A 276 -32.18 -24.07 -15.59
CA GLN A 276 -31.79 -22.66 -15.63
C GLN A 276 -31.95 -22.08 -17.03
N VAL A 277 -32.51 -20.88 -17.15
CA VAL A 277 -32.78 -20.26 -18.45
C VAL A 277 -31.56 -19.45 -18.93
N ILE A 278 -31.00 -19.82 -20.09
CA ILE A 278 -29.89 -19.11 -20.75
C ILE A 278 -30.42 -17.93 -21.57
N ALA A 279 -31.48 -18.16 -22.34
CA ALA A 279 -32.08 -17.15 -23.21
C ALA A 279 -33.60 -17.20 -23.13
N GLY A 280 -34.22 -16.03 -22.90
CA GLY A 280 -35.68 -15.91 -22.83
C GLY A 280 -36.28 -15.97 -21.42
N ASN A 281 -35.58 -15.47 -20.39
CA ASN A 281 -36.10 -15.35 -19.01
C ASN A 281 -37.52 -14.74 -18.94
N HIS A 282 -37.76 -13.60 -19.59
CA HIS A 282 -39.09 -12.96 -19.63
C HIS A 282 -40.16 -13.84 -20.32
N ARG A 283 -39.77 -14.62 -21.34
CA ARG A 283 -40.68 -15.54 -22.05
C ARG A 283 -41.07 -16.71 -21.16
N ILE A 284 -40.09 -17.37 -20.54
CA ILE A 284 -40.36 -18.47 -19.60
C ILE A 284 -41.26 -17.98 -18.47
N GLN A 285 -40.94 -16.85 -17.84
CA GLN A 285 -41.77 -16.32 -16.76
C GLN A 285 -43.20 -15.98 -17.20
N GLY A 286 -43.38 -15.41 -18.41
CA GLY A 286 -44.71 -15.19 -18.98
C GLY A 286 -45.45 -16.50 -19.27
N MET A 287 -44.74 -17.52 -19.76
CA MET A 287 -45.30 -18.87 -20.05
C MET A 287 -45.71 -19.61 -18.78
N LEU A 288 -44.95 -19.48 -17.69
CA LEU A 288 -45.33 -20.01 -16.37
C LEU A 288 -46.58 -19.32 -15.82
N ASN A 289 -46.79 -18.06 -16.18
CA ASN A 289 -47.91 -17.24 -15.73
C ASN A 289 -49.08 -17.21 -16.73
N PHE A 290 -49.15 -18.13 -17.70
CA PHE A 290 -50.18 -18.09 -18.72
C PHE A 290 -51.60 -18.08 -18.15
N THR A 291 -52.41 -17.14 -18.64
CA THR A 291 -53.86 -17.24 -18.50
C THR A 291 -54.39 -18.47 -19.24
N PRO A 292 -55.58 -19.00 -18.89
CA PRO A 292 -56.17 -20.13 -19.62
C PRO A 292 -56.27 -19.88 -21.13
N LYS A 293 -56.54 -18.63 -21.53
CA LYS A 293 -56.54 -18.19 -22.93
C LYS A 293 -55.18 -18.34 -23.58
N SER A 294 -54.13 -17.75 -22.98
CA SER A 294 -52.76 -17.84 -23.52
C SER A 294 -52.25 -19.29 -23.54
N ARG A 295 -52.58 -20.09 -22.52
CA ARG A 295 -52.22 -21.50 -22.47
C ARG A 295 -52.85 -22.29 -23.61
N TYR A 296 -54.14 -22.05 -23.88
CA TYR A 296 -54.83 -22.67 -25.02
C TYR A 296 -54.19 -22.28 -26.36
N ILE A 297 -53.88 -21.00 -26.56
CA ILE A 297 -53.22 -20.51 -27.78
C ILE A 297 -51.84 -21.15 -27.95
N TYR A 298 -51.05 -21.21 -26.88
CA TYR A 298 -49.73 -21.85 -26.87
C TYR A 298 -49.83 -23.34 -27.24
N HIS A 299 -50.70 -24.10 -26.56
CA HIS A 299 -50.88 -25.53 -26.80
C HIS A 299 -51.30 -25.81 -28.25
N LYS A 300 -52.30 -25.08 -28.76
CA LYS A 300 -52.73 -25.17 -30.16
C LYS A 300 -51.60 -24.90 -31.13
N ALA A 301 -50.80 -23.88 -30.88
CA ALA A 301 -49.68 -23.54 -31.75
C ALA A 301 -48.55 -24.59 -31.71
N ILE A 302 -48.27 -25.20 -30.56
CA ILE A 302 -47.30 -26.32 -30.50
C ILE A 302 -47.79 -27.52 -31.31
N GLN A 303 -49.07 -27.86 -31.20
CA GLN A 303 -49.67 -28.95 -31.97
C GLN A 303 -49.63 -28.67 -33.49
N GLU A 304 -49.90 -27.43 -33.90
CA GLU A 304 -49.89 -27.04 -35.32
C GLU A 304 -48.47 -26.97 -35.91
N TYR A 305 -47.50 -26.42 -35.19
CA TYR A 305 -46.14 -26.19 -35.71
C TYR A 305 -45.19 -27.37 -35.53
N TYR A 306 -45.30 -28.09 -34.40
CA TYR A 306 -44.35 -29.14 -34.02
C TYR A 306 -44.98 -30.54 -33.99
N HIS A 307 -46.30 -30.64 -34.17
CA HIS A 307 -47.06 -31.91 -34.12
C HIS A 307 -46.89 -32.65 -32.79
N ILE A 308 -46.75 -31.89 -31.70
CA ILE A 308 -46.62 -32.40 -30.33
C ILE A 308 -47.90 -32.06 -29.56
N ASP A 309 -48.41 -33.04 -28.82
CA ASP A 309 -49.47 -32.84 -27.84
C ASP A 309 -48.83 -32.70 -26.45
N LEU A 310 -49.04 -31.54 -25.79
CA LEU A 310 -48.42 -31.23 -24.50
C LEU A 310 -49.41 -31.40 -23.35
N ALA A 311 -48.99 -32.02 -22.25
CA ALA A 311 -49.77 -32.03 -21.01
C ALA A 311 -49.96 -30.59 -20.46
N PRO A 312 -50.98 -30.33 -19.61
CA PRO A 312 -51.25 -28.98 -19.09
C PRO A 312 -50.08 -28.32 -18.36
N ASP A 313 -49.21 -29.11 -17.73
CA ASP A 313 -48.05 -28.67 -16.96
C ASP A 313 -46.73 -28.73 -17.73
N GLU A 314 -46.77 -28.96 -19.05
CA GLU A 314 -45.58 -29.10 -19.90
C GLU A 314 -45.33 -27.88 -20.79
N LEU A 315 -44.05 -27.65 -21.09
CA LEU A 315 -43.59 -26.64 -22.03
C LEU A 315 -42.54 -27.24 -22.97
N LEU A 316 -42.62 -26.86 -24.25
CA LEU A 316 -41.58 -27.12 -25.23
C LEU A 316 -40.51 -26.01 -25.15
N VAL A 317 -39.26 -26.42 -24.96
CA VAL A 317 -38.08 -25.55 -24.84
C VAL A 317 -36.96 -26.07 -25.73
N ARG A 318 -35.85 -25.33 -25.79
CA ARG A 318 -34.62 -25.74 -26.47
C ARG A 318 -33.50 -25.96 -25.45
N VAL A 319 -32.75 -27.05 -25.59
CA VAL A 319 -31.65 -27.42 -24.69
C VAL A 319 -30.38 -27.62 -25.53
N PRO A 320 -29.21 -27.13 -25.10
CA PRO A 320 -27.94 -27.42 -25.79
C PRO A 320 -27.77 -28.92 -26.04
N HIS A 321 -27.47 -29.29 -27.28
CA HIS A 321 -27.25 -30.69 -27.65
C HIS A 321 -26.04 -31.31 -26.92
N LYS A 322 -25.06 -30.46 -26.58
CA LYS A 322 -23.90 -30.81 -25.77
C LYS A 322 -23.89 -29.97 -24.51
N ARG A 323 -23.31 -30.51 -23.45
CA ARG A 323 -23.01 -29.75 -22.24
C ARG A 323 -22.05 -28.62 -22.59
N LEU A 324 -22.45 -27.43 -22.17
CA LEU A 324 -21.68 -26.22 -22.36
C LEU A 324 -20.81 -25.98 -21.12
N ASP A 325 -19.60 -25.47 -21.32
CA ASP A 325 -18.80 -24.95 -20.22
C ASP A 325 -19.28 -23.56 -19.77
N ASN A 326 -18.75 -23.06 -18.65
CA ASN A 326 -19.17 -21.76 -18.11
C ASN A 326 -18.95 -20.60 -19.09
N THR A 327 -17.91 -20.66 -19.92
CA THR A 327 -17.60 -19.63 -20.91
C THR A 327 -18.65 -19.63 -22.02
N GLU A 328 -18.98 -20.79 -22.56
CA GLU A 328 -20.02 -20.96 -23.56
C GLU A 328 -21.40 -20.51 -23.02
N ILE A 329 -21.76 -20.91 -21.79
CA ILE A 329 -23.05 -20.54 -21.18
C ILE A 329 -23.17 -19.03 -21.01
N ASN A 330 -22.15 -18.40 -20.44
CA ASN A 330 -22.17 -16.96 -20.20
C ASN A 330 -22.18 -16.16 -21.52
N ASN A 331 -21.45 -16.62 -22.55
CA ASN A 331 -21.43 -15.97 -23.86
C ASN A 331 -22.78 -16.08 -24.57
N LEU A 332 -23.44 -17.24 -24.50
CA LEU A 332 -24.79 -17.41 -25.01
C LEU A 332 -25.80 -16.53 -24.27
N ALA A 333 -25.71 -16.46 -22.94
CA ALA A 333 -26.57 -15.62 -22.12
C ALA A 333 -26.41 -14.13 -22.48
N ALA A 334 -25.17 -13.66 -22.62
CA ALA A 334 -24.84 -12.30 -23.02
C ALA A 334 -25.39 -11.96 -24.41
N SER A 335 -25.14 -12.82 -25.39
CA SER A 335 -25.51 -12.57 -26.79
C SER A 335 -27.00 -12.76 -27.06
N SER A 336 -27.73 -13.43 -26.18
CA SER A 336 -29.21 -13.44 -26.24
C SER A 336 -29.84 -12.05 -26.11
N ASN A 337 -29.06 -11.04 -25.68
CA ASN A 337 -29.47 -9.64 -25.59
C ASN A 337 -29.07 -8.79 -26.81
N GLN A 338 -28.38 -9.38 -27.79
CA GLN A 338 -27.85 -8.65 -28.95
C GLN A 338 -28.97 -7.95 -29.74
N GLY A 339 -28.81 -6.64 -29.99
CA GLY A 339 -29.80 -5.81 -30.70
C GLY A 339 -31.02 -5.40 -29.85
N ARG A 340 -31.03 -5.74 -28.55
CA ARG A 340 -32.10 -5.41 -27.58
C ARG A 340 -31.49 -4.88 -26.28
N PHE A 341 -30.56 -3.96 -26.46
CA PHE A 341 -29.81 -3.39 -25.36
C PHE A 341 -30.69 -2.37 -24.66
N ASN A 342 -30.97 -2.62 -23.37
CA ASN A 342 -31.64 -1.64 -22.51
C ASN A 342 -30.63 -0.65 -21.93
N SER A 343 -29.33 -0.94 -22.06
CA SER A 343 -28.25 -0.13 -21.53
C SER A 343 -26.94 -0.29 -22.32
N GLU A 344 -26.03 0.67 -22.20
CA GLU A 344 -24.68 0.63 -22.82
C GLU A 344 -23.86 -0.54 -22.30
N SER A 345 -24.09 -0.92 -21.05
CA SER A 345 -23.46 -2.09 -20.45
C SER A 345 -23.84 -3.36 -21.17
N ASP A 346 -25.14 -3.58 -21.40
CA ASP A 346 -25.63 -4.78 -22.09
C ASP A 346 -25.02 -4.89 -23.49
N HIS A 347 -24.90 -3.74 -24.17
CA HIS A 347 -24.26 -3.66 -25.47
C HIS A 347 -22.77 -4.06 -25.39
N ALA A 348 -22.03 -3.50 -24.45
CA ALA A 348 -20.62 -3.82 -24.25
C ALA A 348 -20.38 -5.29 -23.89
N ILE A 349 -21.24 -5.91 -23.07
CA ILE A 349 -21.15 -7.34 -22.71
C ILE A 349 -21.37 -8.20 -23.96
N ALA A 350 -22.43 -7.93 -24.73
CA ALA A 350 -22.75 -8.72 -25.92
C ALA A 350 -21.66 -8.60 -26.99
N VAL A 351 -21.16 -7.39 -27.23
CA VAL A 351 -20.06 -7.13 -28.16
C VAL A 351 -18.79 -7.86 -27.73
N LEU A 352 -18.42 -7.80 -26.45
CA LEU A 352 -17.26 -8.53 -25.93
C LEU A 352 -17.41 -10.05 -26.11
N SER A 353 -18.60 -10.58 -25.81
CA SER A 353 -18.90 -12.02 -25.94
C SER A 353 -18.83 -12.47 -27.39
N HIS A 354 -19.28 -11.63 -28.33
CA HIS A 354 -19.20 -11.93 -29.76
C HIS A 354 -17.75 -12.02 -30.27
N TYR A 355 -16.86 -11.13 -29.83
CA TYR A 355 -15.47 -11.06 -30.31
C TYR A 355 -14.45 -11.80 -29.41
N GLU A 356 -14.87 -12.44 -28.30
CA GLU A 356 -13.98 -13.05 -27.31
C GLU A 356 -12.95 -14.00 -27.94
N ALA A 357 -13.38 -14.91 -28.81
CA ALA A 357 -12.49 -15.88 -29.46
C ALA A 357 -11.36 -15.20 -30.24
N LYS A 358 -11.69 -14.13 -30.98
CA LYS A 358 -10.73 -13.36 -31.77
C LYS A 358 -9.82 -12.48 -30.93
N LEU A 359 -10.32 -11.96 -29.81
CA LEU A 359 -9.53 -11.16 -28.87
C LEU A 359 -8.43 -12.00 -28.21
N LYS A 360 -8.69 -13.28 -27.89
CA LYS A 360 -7.68 -14.21 -27.37
C LYS A 360 -6.58 -14.54 -28.38
N GLU A 361 -6.90 -14.49 -29.67
CA GLU A 361 -5.98 -14.72 -30.79
C GLU A 361 -5.28 -13.45 -31.27
N LEU A 362 -5.64 -12.27 -30.74
CA LEU A 362 -5.17 -10.98 -31.25
C LEU A 362 -3.66 -10.80 -31.03
N ASP A 363 -2.98 -10.29 -32.05
CA ASP A 363 -1.57 -9.93 -31.96
C ASP A 363 -1.32 -8.90 -30.86
N LYS A 364 -0.23 -9.09 -30.12
CA LYS A 364 0.19 -8.19 -29.03
C LYS A 364 0.49 -6.76 -29.49
N LYS A 365 0.78 -6.55 -30.78
CA LYS A 365 1.15 -5.24 -31.33
C LYS A 365 0.38 -4.97 -32.62
N LEU A 366 -0.29 -3.82 -32.66
CA LEU A 366 -1.13 -3.34 -33.75
C LEU A 366 -0.50 -2.07 -34.34
N ASP A 367 0.35 -2.23 -35.35
CA ASP A 367 1.09 -1.10 -35.94
C ASP A 367 0.19 -0.25 -36.85
N ALA A 368 0.16 1.06 -36.63
CA ALA A 368 -0.63 2.00 -37.40
C ALA A 368 -0.03 3.41 -37.43
N ASP A 369 -0.15 4.07 -38.59
CA ASP A 369 0.34 5.45 -38.77
C ASP A 369 -0.66 6.52 -38.33
N SER A 370 -1.94 6.15 -38.17
CA SER A 370 -3.00 7.07 -37.76
C SER A 370 -4.09 6.34 -36.98
N ILE A 371 -4.86 7.10 -36.19
CA ILE A 371 -6.02 6.58 -35.46
C ILE A 371 -7.07 5.92 -36.36
N TYR A 372 -7.27 6.45 -37.57
CA TYR A 372 -8.20 5.91 -38.55
C TYR A 372 -7.73 4.56 -39.10
N SER A 373 -6.42 4.41 -39.32
CA SER A 373 -5.85 3.11 -39.71
C SER A 373 -5.93 2.11 -38.55
N LEU A 374 -5.56 2.54 -37.34
CA LEU A 374 -5.52 1.68 -36.16
C LEU A 374 -6.88 1.03 -35.86
N LYS A 375 -7.95 1.82 -35.79
CA LYS A 375 -9.29 1.27 -35.50
C LYS A 375 -9.77 0.31 -36.59
N ASN A 376 -9.38 0.54 -37.83
CA ASN A 376 -9.67 -0.37 -38.94
C ASN A 376 -8.83 -1.65 -38.87
N ILE A 377 -7.58 -1.58 -38.40
CA ILE A 377 -6.72 -2.76 -38.16
C ILE A 377 -7.31 -3.61 -37.04
N VAL A 378 -7.74 -3.01 -35.94
CA VAL A 378 -8.46 -3.72 -34.87
C VAL A 378 -9.68 -4.44 -35.45
N ALA A 379 -10.52 -3.71 -36.19
CA ALA A 379 -11.73 -4.28 -36.79
C ALA A 379 -11.42 -5.43 -37.75
N LYS A 380 -10.40 -5.29 -38.60
CA LYS A 380 -9.99 -6.35 -39.55
C LYS A 380 -9.46 -7.60 -38.84
N ASN A 381 -8.69 -7.44 -37.76
CA ASN A 381 -8.16 -8.58 -37.01
C ASN A 381 -9.26 -9.32 -36.24
N LEU A 382 -10.21 -8.59 -35.68
CA LEU A 382 -11.34 -9.15 -34.95
C LEU A 382 -12.46 -9.66 -35.87
N ASN A 383 -12.41 -9.35 -37.17
CA ASN A 383 -13.38 -9.84 -38.12
C ASN A 383 -13.27 -11.37 -38.29
N PHE A 384 -14.41 -12.05 -38.29
CA PHE A 384 -14.47 -13.49 -38.46
C PHE A 384 -14.39 -13.91 -39.93
N ASP A 385 -15.02 -13.15 -40.82
CA ASP A 385 -15.05 -13.41 -42.27
C ASP A 385 -14.40 -12.25 -43.04
N LYS A 386 -13.44 -12.55 -43.92
CA LYS A 386 -12.80 -11.54 -44.77
C LYS A 386 -13.76 -10.92 -45.81
N ALA A 387 -14.89 -11.57 -46.10
CA ALA A 387 -15.86 -11.10 -47.08
C ALA A 387 -16.88 -10.08 -46.50
N THR A 388 -17.06 -10.04 -45.18
CA THR A 388 -17.96 -9.09 -44.52
C THR A 388 -17.23 -7.79 -44.17
N HIS A 389 -17.96 -6.67 -44.18
CA HIS A 389 -17.37 -5.39 -43.76
C HIS A 389 -17.18 -5.40 -42.23
N PRO A 390 -15.96 -5.18 -41.72
CA PRO A 390 -15.72 -5.20 -40.27
C PRO A 390 -16.53 -4.12 -39.54
N ASN A 391 -17.15 -4.47 -38.42
CA ASN A 391 -17.80 -3.47 -37.56
C ASN A 391 -16.74 -2.77 -36.69
N VAL A 392 -16.33 -1.59 -37.13
CA VAL A 392 -15.26 -0.82 -36.49
C VAL A 392 -15.59 -0.41 -35.07
N GLY A 393 -16.83 0.03 -34.80
CA GLY A 393 -17.23 0.50 -33.47
C GLY A 393 -17.19 -0.62 -32.45
N ASP A 394 -17.90 -1.71 -32.73
CA ASP A 394 -18.04 -2.81 -31.78
C ASP A 394 -16.72 -3.56 -31.58
N SER A 395 -15.93 -3.76 -32.64
CA SER A 395 -14.61 -4.40 -32.53
C SER A 395 -13.69 -3.63 -31.58
N ASN A 396 -13.65 -2.30 -31.70
CA ASN A 396 -12.81 -1.47 -30.85
C ASN A 396 -13.38 -1.35 -29.42
N LEU A 397 -14.70 -1.32 -29.27
CA LEU A 397 -15.34 -1.37 -27.95
C LEU A 397 -15.01 -2.69 -27.24
N ALA A 398 -15.08 -3.82 -27.96
CA ALA A 398 -14.70 -5.13 -27.43
C ALA A 398 -13.26 -5.14 -26.95
N LEU A 399 -12.32 -4.65 -27.76
CA LEU A 399 -10.90 -4.58 -27.39
C LEU A 399 -10.67 -3.65 -26.18
N LEU A 400 -11.33 -2.51 -26.13
CA LEU A 400 -11.25 -1.60 -24.99
C LEU A 400 -11.71 -2.30 -23.70
N MET A 401 -12.88 -2.95 -23.75
CA MET A 401 -13.47 -3.66 -22.62
C MET A 401 -12.66 -4.89 -22.20
N TYR A 402 -11.98 -5.55 -23.14
CA TYR A 402 -11.08 -6.68 -22.90
C TYR A 402 -9.82 -6.27 -22.12
N ASN A 403 -9.30 -5.07 -22.41
CA ASN A 403 -8.09 -4.53 -21.77
C ASN A 403 -8.35 -3.80 -20.43
N MET A 404 -9.61 -3.57 -20.05
CA MET A 404 -9.97 -2.91 -18.79
C MET A 404 -10.06 -3.89 -17.61
N PRO A 405 -9.75 -3.44 -16.38
CA PRO A 405 -9.96 -4.24 -15.18
C PRO A 405 -11.46 -4.32 -14.88
N ARG A 406 -11.93 -5.50 -14.46
CA ARG A 406 -13.33 -5.75 -14.07
C ARG A 406 -13.42 -5.81 -12.55
N THR A 407 -13.95 -4.76 -11.91
CA THR A 407 -14.41 -4.82 -10.51
C THR A 407 -15.91 -4.51 -10.46
N LYS A 408 -16.60 -4.85 -9.36
CA LYS A 408 -18.04 -4.61 -9.17
C LYS A 408 -18.48 -3.13 -9.31
N THR A 409 -17.55 -2.19 -9.45
CA THR A 409 -17.82 -0.75 -9.61
C THR A 409 -17.02 -0.11 -10.75
N GLN A 410 -16.12 -0.87 -11.41
CA GLN A 410 -15.18 -0.38 -12.44
C GLN A 410 -15.22 -1.35 -13.62
N GLY A 411 -15.58 -0.84 -14.80
CA GLY A 411 -15.80 -1.64 -16.01
C GLY A 411 -17.12 -1.29 -16.69
N ILE A 412 -17.88 -2.29 -17.09
CA ILE A 412 -19.09 -2.13 -17.93
C ILE A 412 -20.15 -1.20 -17.31
N GLU A 413 -20.41 -1.32 -16.00
CA GLU A 413 -21.38 -0.46 -15.28
C GLU A 413 -21.03 1.04 -15.31
N LEU A 414 -19.76 1.39 -15.55
CA LEU A 414 -19.29 2.76 -15.71
C LEU A 414 -19.98 3.44 -16.89
N LEU A 415 -20.19 2.72 -18.00
CA LEU A 415 -20.82 3.27 -19.19
C LEU A 415 -22.26 3.68 -18.92
N ASN A 416 -23.02 2.85 -18.19
CA ASN A 416 -24.40 3.16 -17.79
C ASN A 416 -24.46 4.35 -16.82
N ARG A 417 -23.60 4.36 -15.79
CA ARG A 417 -23.55 5.47 -14.83
C ARG A 417 -23.32 6.79 -15.55
N TRP A 418 -22.30 6.86 -16.41
CA TRP A 418 -22.01 8.10 -17.13
C TRP A 418 -23.04 8.43 -18.19
N GLN A 419 -23.63 7.45 -18.89
CA GLN A 419 -24.73 7.73 -19.81
C GLN A 419 -25.90 8.41 -19.09
N LYS A 420 -26.24 7.95 -17.89
CA LYS A 420 -27.28 8.55 -17.04
C LYS A 420 -26.91 9.96 -16.58
N GLU A 421 -25.69 10.16 -16.09
CA GLU A 421 -25.17 11.48 -15.66
C GLU A 421 -25.12 12.50 -16.80
N PHE A 422 -24.93 12.03 -18.03
CA PHE A 422 -24.93 12.83 -19.26
C PHE A 422 -26.25 12.78 -20.02
N SER A 423 -27.37 12.37 -19.40
CA SER A 423 -28.69 12.33 -20.05
C SER A 423 -29.09 13.64 -20.74
N ASN A 424 -28.67 14.79 -20.18
CA ASN A 424 -28.90 16.13 -20.75
C ASN A 424 -27.82 16.61 -21.75
N ASP A 425 -26.73 15.85 -21.92
CA ASP A 425 -25.62 16.17 -22.84
C ASP A 425 -24.98 14.89 -23.40
N ILE A 426 -25.78 14.14 -24.15
CA ILE A 426 -25.35 12.86 -24.73
C ILE A 426 -24.18 13.02 -25.72
N LYS A 427 -24.03 14.21 -26.31
CA LYS A 427 -22.91 14.50 -27.24
C LYS A 427 -21.57 14.48 -26.52
N SER A 428 -21.48 15.08 -25.34
CA SER A 428 -20.26 15.04 -24.53
C SER A 428 -19.95 13.63 -24.03
N TYR A 429 -20.97 12.85 -23.67
CA TYR A 429 -20.81 11.43 -23.35
C TYR A 429 -20.18 10.65 -24.51
N GLU A 430 -20.80 10.73 -25.69
CA GLU A 430 -20.31 10.03 -26.88
C GLU A 430 -18.92 10.52 -27.30
N LYS A 431 -18.60 11.79 -27.08
CA LYS A 431 -17.26 12.34 -27.35
C LYS A 431 -16.18 11.65 -26.52
N VAL A 432 -16.38 11.51 -25.21
CA VAL A 432 -15.42 10.83 -24.33
C VAL A 432 -15.38 9.34 -24.64
N LYS A 433 -16.53 8.67 -24.75
CA LYS A 433 -16.62 7.24 -25.08
C LYS A 433 -15.87 6.93 -26.37
N LYS A 434 -16.13 7.69 -27.44
CA LYS A 434 -15.47 7.52 -28.75
C LYS A 434 -13.96 7.79 -28.68
N MET A 435 -13.50 8.74 -27.87
CA MET A 435 -12.07 9.00 -27.67
C MET A 435 -11.34 7.74 -27.16
N PHE A 436 -11.93 7.04 -26.18
CA PHE A 436 -11.38 5.80 -25.64
C PHE A 436 -11.56 4.62 -26.59
N VAL A 437 -12.75 4.44 -27.16
CA VAL A 437 -13.04 3.33 -28.08
C VAL A 437 -12.12 3.39 -29.30
N ASP A 438 -12.00 4.53 -29.99
CA ASP A 438 -11.11 4.63 -31.15
C ASP A 438 -9.64 4.34 -30.78
N ASN A 439 -9.22 4.61 -29.54
CA ASN A 439 -7.87 4.36 -29.02
C ASN A 439 -7.68 2.98 -28.36
N ALA A 440 -8.64 2.06 -28.48
CA ALA A 440 -8.54 0.71 -27.90
C ALA A 440 -7.23 0.00 -28.31
N GLY A 441 -6.85 0.12 -29.58
CA GLY A 441 -5.58 -0.43 -30.08
C GLY A 441 -4.34 0.25 -29.46
N SER A 442 -4.40 1.55 -29.17
CA SER A 442 -3.29 2.29 -28.54
C SER A 442 -3.07 1.80 -27.12
N PHE A 443 -4.15 1.60 -26.36
CA PHE A 443 -4.08 1.02 -25.03
C PHE A 443 -3.59 -0.43 -25.06
N HIS A 444 -4.10 -1.23 -25.99
CA HIS A 444 -3.64 -2.61 -26.17
C HIS A 444 -2.13 -2.68 -26.44
N ASN A 445 -1.64 -1.87 -27.37
CA ASN A 445 -0.22 -1.78 -27.68
C ASN A 445 0.61 -1.44 -26.44
N LEU A 446 0.22 -0.41 -25.67
CA LEU A 446 0.94 0.00 -24.47
C LEU A 446 0.92 -1.05 -23.35
N ILE A 447 -0.17 -1.81 -23.22
CA ILE A 447 -0.29 -2.90 -22.25
C ILE A 447 0.69 -4.02 -22.57
N HIS A 448 0.99 -4.24 -23.85
CA HIS A 448 1.89 -5.28 -24.33
C HIS A 448 3.24 -4.75 -24.84
N ASP A 449 3.54 -3.46 -24.63
CA ASP A 449 4.76 -2.84 -25.14
C ASP A 449 5.97 -3.28 -24.31
N MET A 450 6.89 -4.00 -24.96
CA MET A 450 8.14 -4.48 -24.34
C MET A 450 9.12 -3.34 -24.05
N ASP A 451 8.94 -2.17 -24.67
CA ASP A 451 9.71 -0.97 -24.36
C ASP A 451 9.28 -0.33 -23.04
N PHE A 452 8.03 -0.58 -22.59
CA PHE A 452 7.44 0.00 -21.37
C PHE A 452 6.81 -1.06 -20.44
N PRO A 453 7.55 -2.13 -20.08
CA PRO A 453 6.98 -3.31 -19.43
C PRO A 453 6.44 -3.02 -18.01
N LYS A 454 6.83 -1.90 -17.39
CA LYS A 454 6.45 -1.53 -16.01
C LYS A 454 5.27 -0.56 -15.95
N VAL A 455 4.74 -0.06 -17.08
CA VAL A 455 3.61 0.88 -17.08
C VAL A 455 2.30 0.21 -16.64
N SER A 456 2.05 -1.05 -17.06
CA SER A 456 0.87 -1.84 -16.62
C SER A 456 -0.47 -1.07 -16.69
N LEU A 457 -0.74 -0.41 -17.83
CA LEU A 457 -1.86 0.52 -17.98
C LEU A 457 -3.26 -0.12 -17.81
N ASN A 458 -3.35 -1.43 -18.02
CA ASN A 458 -4.58 -2.21 -17.87
C ASN A 458 -5.20 -2.03 -16.47
N ALA A 459 -4.40 -1.94 -15.40
CA ALA A 459 -4.92 -1.76 -14.05
C ALA A 459 -5.60 -0.39 -13.82
N TYR A 460 -5.30 0.60 -14.67
CA TYR A 460 -5.72 1.99 -14.49
C TYR A 460 -6.82 2.42 -15.47
N LEU A 461 -7.05 1.64 -16.54
CA LEU A 461 -7.84 2.08 -17.70
C LEU A 461 -9.30 2.42 -17.36
N SER A 462 -9.95 1.66 -16.48
CA SER A 462 -11.32 1.98 -16.03
C SER A 462 -11.36 3.28 -15.22
N ASP A 463 -10.40 3.50 -14.33
CA ASP A 463 -10.37 4.72 -13.51
C ASP A 463 -10.02 5.95 -14.35
N ILE A 464 -9.09 5.80 -15.30
CA ILE A 464 -8.77 6.86 -16.27
C ILE A 464 -10.03 7.28 -17.05
N MET A 465 -10.83 6.32 -17.50
CA MET A 465 -12.08 6.59 -18.21
C MET A 465 -13.11 7.26 -17.30
N ASP A 466 -13.29 6.76 -16.07
CA ASP A 466 -14.18 7.35 -15.06
C ASP A 466 -13.85 8.82 -14.81
N ARG A 467 -12.58 9.09 -14.53
CA ARG A 467 -12.10 10.44 -14.25
C ARG A 467 -12.17 11.34 -15.47
N SER A 468 -12.03 10.81 -16.68
CA SER A 468 -12.21 11.57 -17.91
C SER A 468 -13.65 12.07 -18.09
N PHE A 469 -14.64 11.21 -17.81
CA PHE A 469 -16.04 11.65 -17.80
C PHE A 469 -16.32 12.66 -16.68
N ALA A 470 -15.86 12.40 -15.45
CA ALA A 470 -16.03 13.32 -14.33
C ALA A 470 -15.43 14.70 -14.62
N ASN A 471 -14.26 14.72 -15.24
CA ASN A 471 -13.57 15.95 -15.60
C ASN A 471 -14.37 16.79 -16.59
N LEU A 472 -14.92 16.16 -17.63
CA LEU A 472 -15.70 16.85 -18.64
C LEU A 472 -17.04 17.33 -18.07
N LYS A 473 -17.64 16.56 -17.15
CA LYS A 473 -18.90 16.91 -16.49
C LYS A 473 -18.76 18.07 -15.51
N ASN A 474 -17.73 18.04 -14.68
CA ASN A 474 -17.64 18.89 -13.49
C ASN A 474 -16.85 20.19 -13.71
N TYR A 475 -16.01 20.26 -14.75
CA TYR A 475 -15.15 21.42 -14.97
C TYR A 475 -15.33 21.98 -16.37
N GLN A 476 -15.42 23.31 -16.45
CA GLN A 476 -15.58 24.00 -17.72
C GLN A 476 -14.29 23.97 -18.54
N SER A 477 -13.14 23.97 -17.87
CA SER A 477 -11.82 23.99 -18.53
C SER A 477 -10.83 23.00 -17.93
N THR A 478 -9.81 22.65 -18.73
CA THR A 478 -8.68 21.82 -18.27
C THR A 478 -7.89 22.51 -17.16
N SER A 479 -7.77 23.83 -17.21
CA SER A 479 -7.03 24.60 -16.21
C SER A 479 -7.70 24.49 -14.84
N GLU A 480 -9.03 24.65 -14.80
CA GLU A 480 -9.82 24.55 -13.58
C GLU A 480 -9.71 23.16 -12.94
N SER A 481 -9.89 22.10 -13.76
CA SER A 481 -9.78 20.74 -13.25
C SER A 481 -8.40 20.42 -12.68
N LEU A 482 -7.32 20.81 -13.38
CA LEU A 482 -5.96 20.57 -12.88
C LEU A 482 -5.65 21.41 -11.66
N LYS A 483 -6.21 22.63 -11.57
CA LYS A 483 -6.09 23.48 -10.40
C LYS A 483 -6.72 22.80 -9.19
N ASP A 484 -7.97 22.36 -9.31
CA ASP A 484 -8.69 21.65 -8.24
C ASP A 484 -7.95 20.38 -7.80
N LEU A 485 -7.51 19.57 -8.77
CA LEU A 485 -6.68 18.40 -8.52
C LEU A 485 -5.38 18.78 -7.78
N SER A 486 -4.67 19.81 -8.23
CA SER A 486 -3.44 20.27 -7.58
C SER A 486 -3.68 20.78 -6.16
N GLU A 487 -4.82 21.44 -5.93
CA GLU A 487 -5.21 21.92 -4.60
C GLU A 487 -5.57 20.77 -3.68
N LYS A 488 -6.23 19.73 -4.19
CA LYS A 488 -6.50 18.49 -3.45
C LYS A 488 -5.18 17.89 -2.95
N PHE A 489 -4.22 17.65 -3.84
CA PHE A 489 -2.91 17.09 -3.46
C PHE A 489 -2.05 18.04 -2.62
N TYR A 490 -2.22 19.36 -2.76
CA TYR A 490 -1.50 20.35 -1.96
C TYR A 490 -2.12 20.58 -0.56
N LYS A 491 -3.43 20.46 -0.40
CA LYS A 491 -4.09 20.64 0.92
C LYS A 491 -3.90 19.43 1.82
N THR A 492 -3.75 18.23 1.25
CA THR A 492 -3.55 17.00 2.03
C THR A 492 -2.07 16.79 2.44
N SER A 493 -1.15 17.66 2.02
CA SER A 493 0.30 17.53 2.23
C SER A 493 0.81 17.94 3.63
N SER A 494 0.04 17.74 4.71
CA SER A 494 0.50 18.08 6.07
C SER A 494 0.63 16.92 7.04
N LEU A 495 -0.08 15.79 6.89
CA LEU A 495 0.17 14.55 7.69
C LEU A 495 -0.73 13.38 7.23
N GLU A 496 -1.91 13.66 6.66
CA GLU A 496 -2.97 12.65 6.47
C GLU A 496 -2.93 11.85 5.14
N MET A 497 -2.17 12.25 4.12
CA MET A 497 -2.03 11.46 2.88
C MET A 497 -1.32 10.12 3.10
N PHE A 498 -0.53 10.01 4.16
CA PHE A 498 0.49 8.97 4.28
C PHE A 498 0.07 7.77 5.14
N GLU A 499 -1.11 7.83 5.76
CA GLU A 499 -1.68 6.74 6.58
C GLU A 499 -2.71 5.87 5.83
N LYS A 500 -3.03 6.16 4.56
CA LYS A 500 -4.06 5.42 3.81
C LYS A 500 -3.48 4.82 2.53
N SER A 501 -2.90 3.62 2.65
CA SER A 501 -2.33 2.86 1.53
C SER A 501 -3.32 2.49 0.43
N ASP A 502 -4.63 2.45 0.71
CA ASP A 502 -5.66 2.15 -0.29
C ASP A 502 -5.91 3.32 -1.25
N GLN A 503 -5.39 4.52 -0.93
CA GLN A 503 -5.53 5.73 -1.74
C GLN A 503 -4.50 5.82 -2.87
N SER A 504 -3.29 5.25 -2.76
CA SER A 504 -2.19 5.58 -3.69
C SER A 504 -2.41 5.14 -5.15
N ALA A 505 -3.11 4.01 -5.36
CA ALA A 505 -3.53 3.57 -6.70
C ALA A 505 -4.70 4.41 -7.23
N SER A 506 -5.59 4.89 -6.35
CA SER A 506 -6.67 5.83 -6.69
C SER A 506 -6.13 7.21 -7.04
N ASP A 507 -5.11 7.67 -6.32
CA ASP A 507 -4.52 9.00 -6.45
C ASP A 507 -3.73 9.14 -7.75
N ILE A 508 -2.91 8.13 -8.12
CA ILE A 508 -2.25 8.15 -9.44
C ILE A 508 -3.28 8.04 -10.57
N SER A 509 -4.36 7.27 -10.38
CA SER A 509 -5.46 7.19 -11.34
C SER A 509 -6.20 8.52 -11.51
N GLU A 510 -6.35 9.29 -10.44
CA GLU A 510 -6.94 10.63 -10.49
C GLU A 510 -6.06 11.60 -11.29
N ILE A 511 -4.74 11.60 -11.05
CA ILE A 511 -3.82 12.47 -11.80
C ILE A 511 -3.73 12.05 -13.26
N LEU A 512 -3.56 10.77 -13.52
CA LEU A 512 -3.47 10.21 -14.86
C LEU A 512 -4.78 10.40 -15.64
N GLY A 513 -5.92 10.16 -14.99
CA GLY A 513 -7.25 10.43 -15.52
C GLY A 513 -7.45 11.90 -15.85
N GLY A 514 -7.05 12.82 -14.98
CA GLY A 514 -7.06 14.26 -15.25
C GLY A 514 -6.12 14.67 -16.41
N ALA A 515 -4.96 14.02 -16.53
CA ALA A 515 -4.02 14.26 -17.61
C ALA A 515 -4.55 13.81 -18.98
N ILE A 516 -5.32 12.71 -19.03
CA ILE A 516 -5.95 12.18 -20.25
C ILE A 516 -7.26 12.92 -20.58
N ALA A 517 -8.04 13.29 -19.56
CA ALA A 517 -9.34 13.94 -19.72
C ALA A 517 -9.30 15.18 -20.63
N ARG A 518 -8.20 15.93 -20.59
CA ARG A 518 -8.01 17.14 -21.41
C ARG A 518 -8.14 16.87 -22.91
N PHE A 519 -7.78 15.68 -23.38
CA PHE A 519 -7.85 15.34 -24.80
C PHE A 519 -9.29 15.34 -25.30
N ALA A 520 -10.27 15.06 -24.42
CA ALA A 520 -11.69 15.13 -24.73
C ALA A 520 -12.16 16.56 -25.10
N ARG A 521 -11.39 17.59 -24.77
CA ARG A 521 -11.69 18.99 -25.10
C ARG A 521 -11.14 19.44 -26.46
N PHE A 522 -10.34 18.64 -27.16
CA PHE A 522 -9.87 18.94 -28.53
C PHE A 522 -10.99 18.75 -29.56
N ASP A 523 -10.76 19.28 -30.78
CA ASP A 523 -11.67 19.11 -31.91
C ASP A 523 -11.77 17.66 -32.37
N ASP A 524 -10.63 16.97 -32.48
CA ASP A 524 -10.54 15.52 -32.71
C ASP A 524 -9.84 14.83 -31.50
N PRO A 525 -10.61 14.49 -30.46
CA PRO A 525 -10.05 13.85 -29.26
C PRO A 525 -9.34 12.54 -29.53
N SER A 526 -9.91 11.71 -30.42
CA SER A 526 -9.37 10.39 -30.73
C SER A 526 -7.98 10.52 -31.36
N LYS A 527 -7.81 11.44 -32.32
CA LYS A 527 -6.51 11.73 -32.93
C LYS A 527 -5.53 12.33 -31.92
N ALA A 528 -5.97 13.31 -31.14
CA ALA A 528 -5.09 13.99 -30.17
C ALA A 528 -4.54 13.02 -29.11
N LEU A 529 -5.39 12.12 -28.62
CA LEU A 529 -4.97 11.07 -27.68
C LEU A 529 -4.07 10.02 -28.36
N PHE A 530 -4.38 9.60 -29.59
CA PHE A 530 -3.55 8.66 -30.36
C PHE A 530 -2.11 9.14 -30.50
N GLU A 531 -1.92 10.41 -30.89
CA GLU A 531 -0.57 10.98 -31.02
C GLU A 531 0.17 10.99 -29.68
N ALA A 532 -0.52 11.25 -28.57
CA ALA A 532 0.09 11.22 -27.24
C ALA A 532 0.45 9.80 -26.78
N LEU A 533 -0.27 8.77 -27.25
CA LEU A 533 -0.08 7.37 -26.85
C LEU A 533 0.82 6.57 -27.81
N LYS A 534 1.24 7.15 -28.95
CA LYS A 534 2.14 6.48 -29.90
C LYS A 534 3.52 6.26 -29.25
N SER A 535 4.02 5.03 -29.27
CA SER A 535 5.28 4.63 -28.60
C SER A 535 6.46 5.54 -28.95
N ASP A 536 6.65 5.89 -30.23
CA ASP A 536 7.72 6.81 -30.66
C ASP A 536 7.58 8.22 -30.08
N ASN A 537 6.36 8.73 -29.98
CA ASN A 537 6.09 10.04 -29.39
C ASN A 537 6.29 10.03 -27.88
N ILE A 538 5.96 8.92 -27.20
CA ILE A 538 6.27 8.71 -25.78
C ILE A 538 7.77 8.73 -25.57
N LYS A 539 8.54 7.94 -26.33
CA LYS A 539 10.02 7.91 -26.25
C LYS A 539 10.61 9.30 -26.47
N LYS A 540 10.13 10.02 -27.48
CA LYS A 540 10.55 11.40 -27.77
C LYS A 540 10.25 12.33 -26.60
N GLY A 541 9.02 12.32 -26.08
CA GLY A 541 8.63 13.18 -24.96
C GLY A 541 9.37 12.85 -23.66
N LEU A 542 9.57 11.57 -23.34
CA LEU A 542 10.37 11.15 -22.18
C LEU A 542 11.79 11.72 -22.23
N LYS A 543 12.40 11.77 -23.42
CA LYS A 543 13.70 12.39 -23.66
C LYS A 543 13.65 13.92 -23.53
N GLU A 544 12.69 14.56 -24.19
CA GLU A 544 12.52 16.03 -24.18
C GLU A 544 12.28 16.57 -22.76
N PHE A 545 11.47 15.86 -21.96
CA PHE A 545 11.17 16.22 -20.58
C PHE A 545 12.20 15.71 -19.56
N LYS A 546 13.31 15.12 -20.03
CA LYS A 546 14.40 14.60 -19.19
C LYS A 546 13.91 13.60 -18.13
N ILE A 547 12.96 12.75 -18.51
CA ILE A 547 12.42 11.67 -17.65
C ILE A 547 13.26 10.39 -17.83
N ALA A 548 13.55 10.02 -19.08
CA ALA A 548 14.39 8.89 -19.44
C ALA A 548 14.99 9.05 -20.84
N ASP A 549 16.03 8.27 -21.15
CA ASP A 549 16.63 8.18 -22.48
C ASP A 549 16.88 6.71 -22.87
N VAL A 550 17.35 6.46 -24.09
CA VAL A 550 17.67 5.13 -24.64
C VAL A 550 18.78 4.45 -23.84
N THR A 551 19.74 5.23 -23.34
CA THR A 551 20.89 4.74 -22.58
C THR A 551 20.89 5.34 -21.18
N LYS A 552 21.13 4.50 -20.16
CA LYS A 552 21.39 5.00 -18.81
C LYS A 552 22.64 5.88 -18.81
N ASP A 553 22.53 7.08 -18.25
CA ASP A 553 23.68 7.93 -18.04
C ASP A 553 24.59 7.26 -16.98
N MET A 554 25.80 6.91 -17.41
CA MET A 554 26.78 6.24 -16.54
C MET A 554 27.24 7.12 -15.38
N PHE A 555 27.05 8.45 -15.48
CA PHE A 555 27.46 9.43 -14.47
C PHE A 555 26.30 9.92 -13.60
N ASP A 556 25.05 9.64 -13.97
CA ASP A 556 23.88 9.89 -13.12
C ASP A 556 23.26 8.57 -12.64
N PRO A 557 23.47 8.17 -11.37
CA PRO A 557 22.89 6.94 -10.81
C PRO A 557 21.36 6.95 -10.77
N LYS A 558 20.69 8.11 -10.98
CA LYS A 558 19.23 8.25 -11.03
C LYS A 558 18.66 8.23 -12.45
N SER A 559 19.49 8.16 -13.48
CA SER A 559 19.02 8.09 -14.86
C SER A 559 18.23 6.80 -15.13
N LYS A 560 17.16 6.91 -15.93
CA LYS A 560 16.27 5.81 -16.30
C LYS A 560 16.37 5.49 -17.78
N GLU A 561 16.26 4.20 -18.11
CA GLU A 561 16.05 3.71 -19.47
C GLU A 561 14.54 3.54 -19.75
N PHE A 562 14.14 3.44 -21.02
CA PHE A 562 12.73 3.25 -21.38
C PHE A 562 12.10 2.02 -20.72
N LYS A 563 12.82 0.91 -20.61
CA LYS A 563 12.34 -0.32 -19.94
C LYS A 563 12.05 -0.14 -18.45
N ASP A 564 12.61 0.91 -17.83
CA ASP A 564 12.45 1.23 -16.41
C ASP A 564 11.31 2.21 -16.14
N ILE A 565 10.66 2.73 -17.19
CA ILE A 565 9.52 3.65 -17.11
C ILE A 565 8.32 2.93 -16.50
N ASP A 566 7.85 3.48 -15.39
CA ASP A 566 6.65 3.03 -14.67
C ASP A 566 5.44 3.95 -14.95
N ILE A 567 4.32 3.65 -14.30
CA ILE A 567 3.08 4.43 -14.43
C ILE A 567 3.23 5.90 -13.98
N TYR A 568 4.12 6.20 -13.03
CA TYR A 568 4.34 7.54 -12.52
C TYR A 568 5.12 8.38 -13.53
N ASP A 569 6.16 7.80 -14.12
CA ASP A 569 6.92 8.43 -15.22
C ASP A 569 6.01 8.69 -16.43
N PHE A 570 5.17 7.72 -16.77
CA PHE A 570 4.19 7.86 -17.85
C PHE A 570 3.15 8.95 -17.55
N THR A 571 2.68 9.05 -16.30
CA THR A 571 1.78 10.13 -15.85
C THR A 571 2.45 11.49 -15.95
N HIS A 572 3.73 11.59 -15.57
CA HIS A 572 4.51 12.82 -15.74
C HIS A 572 4.62 13.22 -17.22
N TYR A 573 4.92 12.28 -18.11
CA TYR A 573 4.91 12.53 -19.56
C TYR A 573 3.52 13.04 -20.04
N LEU A 574 2.43 12.39 -19.64
CA LEU A 574 1.08 12.80 -20.04
C LEU A 574 0.63 14.13 -19.45
N LEU A 575 1.20 14.56 -18.32
CA LEU A 575 1.04 15.92 -17.81
C LEU A 575 1.80 16.96 -18.64
N MET A 576 2.75 16.57 -19.48
CA MET A 576 3.62 17.51 -20.19
C MET A 576 3.39 17.54 -21.70
N VAL A 577 3.03 16.40 -22.31
CA VAL A 577 2.88 16.30 -23.78
C VAL A 577 1.89 17.33 -24.34
N ASN A 578 2.17 17.88 -25.51
CA ASN A 578 1.35 18.91 -26.17
C ASN A 578 1.07 20.16 -25.30
N ARG A 579 1.95 20.46 -24.34
CA ARG A 579 1.98 21.74 -23.61
C ARG A 579 3.31 22.41 -23.90
N GLU A 580 3.28 23.73 -24.05
CA GLU A 580 4.51 24.49 -24.04
C GLU A 580 5.14 24.39 -22.64
N PRO A 581 6.45 24.15 -22.54
CA PRO A 581 7.18 24.21 -21.27
C PRO A 581 7.12 25.64 -20.72
N ASN A 582 6.06 25.99 -20.01
CA ASN A 582 5.99 27.21 -19.24
C ASN A 582 6.43 26.89 -17.81
N GLU A 583 7.69 27.24 -17.48
CA GLU A 583 8.32 27.03 -16.17
C GLU A 583 7.54 27.66 -15.01
N ASN A 584 6.58 28.55 -15.30
CA ASN A 584 5.78 29.30 -14.33
C ASN A 584 4.34 28.78 -14.15
N ASN A 585 4.00 27.54 -14.51
CA ASN A 585 2.70 26.95 -14.16
C ASN A 585 2.75 26.24 -12.79
N PRO A 586 2.34 26.89 -11.68
CA PRO A 586 2.45 26.32 -10.33
C PRO A 586 1.59 25.08 -10.14
N THR A 587 0.44 25.01 -10.82
CA THR A 587 -0.48 23.86 -10.77
C THR A 587 0.18 22.61 -11.32
N LEU A 588 0.78 22.69 -12.51
CA LEU A 588 1.47 21.55 -13.13
C LEU A 588 2.70 21.14 -12.34
N LYS A 589 3.48 22.12 -11.87
CA LYS A 589 4.65 21.86 -11.04
C LYS A 589 4.28 21.07 -9.78
N ARG A 590 3.21 21.48 -9.08
CA ARG A 590 2.69 20.77 -7.89
C ARG A 590 2.25 19.35 -8.20
N LEU A 591 1.53 19.13 -9.31
CA LEU A 591 1.11 17.78 -9.72
C LEU A 591 2.30 16.89 -10.06
N ILE A 592 3.31 17.42 -10.76
CA ILE A 592 4.54 16.68 -11.08
C ILE A 592 5.31 16.33 -9.80
N GLU A 593 5.40 17.26 -8.85
CA GLU A 593 6.00 17.01 -7.53
C GLU A 593 5.23 15.95 -6.75
N ALA A 594 3.89 15.97 -6.78
CA ALA A 594 3.05 14.95 -6.18
C ALA A 594 3.30 13.56 -6.79
N VAL A 595 3.31 13.46 -8.12
CA VAL A 595 3.61 12.20 -8.83
C VAL A 595 4.99 11.65 -8.46
N LYS A 596 6.01 12.52 -8.41
CA LYS A 596 7.36 12.13 -7.96
C LYS A 596 7.40 11.72 -6.49
N GLY A 597 6.57 12.32 -5.64
CA GLY A 597 6.39 11.93 -4.24
C GLY A 597 5.84 10.51 -4.14
N MET A 598 4.73 10.24 -4.81
CA MET A 598 4.09 8.92 -4.86
C MET A 598 5.04 7.85 -5.41
N GLN A 599 5.81 8.17 -6.45
CA GLN A 599 6.80 7.26 -7.03
C GLN A 599 7.89 6.87 -6.03
N LYS A 600 8.43 7.84 -5.27
CA LYS A 600 9.42 7.54 -4.23
C LYS A 600 8.84 6.66 -3.12
N GLU A 601 7.57 6.80 -2.81
CA GLU A 601 6.89 6.00 -1.79
C GLU A 601 6.57 4.59 -2.28
N SER A 602 6.14 4.44 -3.53
CA SER A 602 5.97 3.13 -4.14
C SER A 602 7.32 2.39 -4.21
N GLU A 603 8.42 3.07 -4.52
CA GLU A 603 9.78 2.52 -4.45
C GLU A 603 10.20 2.15 -3.01
N LYS A 604 9.78 2.92 -1.99
CA LYS A 604 9.98 2.55 -0.57
C LYS A 604 9.16 1.32 -0.17
N GLY A 605 7.95 1.16 -0.74
CA GLY A 605 7.10 -0.03 -0.56
C GLY A 605 7.57 -1.26 -1.34
N ILE A 606 8.27 -1.07 -2.47
CA ILE A 606 8.87 -2.13 -3.31
C ILE A 606 10.28 -2.48 -2.86
N LYS A 607 10.99 -1.60 -2.15
CA LYS A 607 12.12 -1.97 -1.29
C LYS A 607 11.59 -2.78 -0.11
N LYS A 608 11.28 -4.04 -0.42
CA LYS A 608 11.32 -5.15 0.50
C LYS A 608 12.67 -5.03 1.21
N GLN A 609 12.68 -4.52 2.44
CA GLN A 609 13.52 -5.16 3.44
C GLN A 609 12.98 -6.59 3.52
N THR A 610 13.54 -7.47 2.70
CA THR A 610 13.50 -8.91 2.94
C THR A 610 14.22 -9.14 4.25
N LEU A 611 13.46 -8.97 5.32
CA LEU A 611 13.75 -9.51 6.63
C LEU A 611 13.65 -11.03 6.51
N ASP A 612 14.69 -11.67 5.97
CA ASP A 612 15.00 -13.08 6.27
C ASP A 612 15.60 -13.18 7.68
N THR A 613 15.03 -12.43 8.62
CA THR A 613 15.39 -12.49 10.02
C THR A 613 14.54 -13.58 10.66
N PRO A 614 15.15 -14.54 11.37
CA PRO A 614 14.43 -15.63 11.97
C PRO A 614 13.25 -15.16 12.81
N SER A 615 12.04 -15.68 12.55
CA SER A 615 10.83 -15.34 13.33
C SER A 615 11.02 -15.55 14.84
N GLU A 616 11.95 -16.43 15.24
CA GLU A 616 12.30 -16.75 16.62
C GLU A 616 13.02 -15.61 17.34
N TRP A 617 13.57 -14.64 16.62
CA TRP A 617 14.24 -13.48 17.22
C TRP A 617 13.26 -12.42 17.72
N GLY A 618 11.97 -12.51 17.37
CA GLY A 618 10.93 -11.60 17.85
C GLY A 618 10.87 -10.29 17.07
N HIS A 619 10.37 -9.24 17.72
CA HIS A 619 10.16 -7.93 17.10
C HIS A 619 11.48 -7.23 16.75
N ASN A 620 11.55 -6.62 15.56
CA ASN A 620 12.69 -5.79 15.15
C ASN A 620 12.47 -4.34 15.58
N TYR A 621 13.29 -3.82 16.50
CA TYR A 621 13.28 -2.40 16.90
C TYR A 621 14.10 -1.57 15.90
N SER A 622 13.55 -1.43 14.69
CA SER A 622 14.21 -0.79 13.54
C SER A 622 14.59 0.68 13.78
N GLU A 623 13.95 1.35 14.75
CA GLU A 623 14.24 2.71 15.17
C GLU A 623 15.66 2.87 15.75
N PHE A 624 16.30 1.77 16.19
CA PHE A 624 17.69 1.77 16.69
C PHE A 624 18.69 1.29 15.64
N LYS A 625 18.31 1.22 14.35
CA LYS A 625 19.23 0.85 13.27
C LYS A 625 20.39 1.87 13.19
N GLY A 626 21.63 1.36 13.19
CA GLY A 626 22.84 2.17 13.20
C GLY A 626 23.17 2.84 14.54
N ASP A 627 22.30 2.73 15.54
CA ASP A 627 22.55 3.17 16.92
C ASP A 627 22.84 1.96 17.81
N GLY A 628 24.10 1.53 17.80
CA GLY A 628 24.51 0.33 18.53
C GLY A 628 24.30 0.40 20.04
N LEU A 629 24.43 1.58 20.66
CA LEU A 629 24.17 1.76 22.10
C LEU A 629 22.67 1.80 22.40
N GLY A 630 21.90 2.51 21.58
CA GLY A 630 20.43 2.50 21.68
C GLY A 630 19.85 1.10 21.51
N ALA A 631 20.38 0.31 20.56
CA ALA A 631 20.00 -1.07 20.35
C ALA A 631 20.26 -1.95 21.57
N ILE A 632 21.43 -1.82 22.20
CA ILE A 632 21.78 -2.53 23.44
C ILE A 632 20.80 -2.16 24.56
N ASN A 633 20.58 -0.86 24.79
CA ASN A 633 19.68 -0.39 25.84
C ASN A 633 18.26 -0.88 25.62
N LYS A 634 17.78 -0.84 24.37
CA LYS A 634 16.44 -1.31 24.04
C LYS A 634 16.27 -2.79 24.33
N LEU A 635 17.25 -3.61 23.92
CA LEU A 635 17.16 -5.06 24.14
C LEU A 635 17.34 -5.44 25.62
N LEU A 636 18.13 -4.70 26.40
CA LEU A 636 18.21 -4.88 27.86
C LEU A 636 16.90 -4.51 28.57
N GLU A 637 16.20 -3.47 28.09
CA GLU A 637 14.89 -3.03 28.59
C GLU A 637 13.81 -4.08 28.28
N THR A 638 13.70 -4.47 27.01
CA THR A 638 12.59 -5.32 26.55
C THR A 638 12.81 -6.81 26.80
N LYS A 639 14.07 -7.23 26.92
CA LYS A 639 14.51 -8.63 27.08
C LYS A 639 13.91 -9.59 26.05
N LYS A 640 13.67 -9.08 24.84
CA LYS A 640 13.16 -9.83 23.67
C LYS A 640 13.38 -9.01 22.40
N GLY A 641 13.28 -9.65 21.24
CA GLY A 641 13.42 -8.95 19.97
C GLY A 641 14.87 -8.84 19.49
N PHE A 642 15.05 -8.06 18.44
CA PHE A 642 16.36 -7.78 17.86
C PHE A 642 16.37 -6.41 17.17
N VAL A 643 17.54 -5.98 16.73
CA VAL A 643 17.74 -4.75 15.95
C VAL A 643 18.55 -5.11 14.71
N ALA A 644 17.89 -5.04 13.54
CA ALA A 644 18.55 -5.26 12.26
C ALA A 644 19.50 -4.11 11.92
N GLY A 645 20.76 -4.43 11.60
CA GLY A 645 21.79 -3.42 11.33
C GLY A 645 22.04 -2.51 12.53
N ALA A 646 22.00 -3.05 13.75
CA ALA A 646 22.38 -2.33 14.98
C ALA A 646 23.77 -1.72 14.86
N PHE A 647 24.67 -2.39 14.14
CA PHE A 647 26.03 -1.91 13.87
C PHE A 647 26.34 -1.99 12.39
N TYR A 648 27.39 -1.28 11.98
CA TYR A 648 27.94 -1.33 10.63
C TYR A 648 29.46 -1.52 10.69
N LYS A 649 30.01 -2.38 9.83
CA LYS A 649 31.46 -2.55 9.65
C LYS A 649 31.81 -2.59 8.18
N GLU A 650 32.74 -1.72 7.77
CA GLU A 650 33.29 -1.72 6.42
C GLU A 650 33.85 -3.11 6.06
N GLY A 651 33.44 -3.63 4.90
CA GLY A 651 33.76 -4.98 4.44
C GLY A 651 32.84 -6.11 4.93
N LEU A 652 32.05 -5.89 6.00
CA LEU A 652 31.07 -6.87 6.49
C LEU A 652 29.61 -6.44 6.29
N GLY A 653 29.34 -5.14 6.16
CA GLY A 653 28.01 -4.58 6.02
C GLY A 653 27.30 -4.38 7.37
N ASP A 654 25.97 -4.44 7.33
CA ASP A 654 25.10 -4.34 8.51
C ASP A 654 25.28 -5.58 9.40
N ILE A 655 25.36 -5.35 10.72
CA ILE A 655 25.46 -6.39 11.75
C ILE A 655 24.27 -6.26 12.70
N ASP A 656 23.53 -7.36 12.88
CA ASP A 656 22.34 -7.43 13.72
C ASP A 656 22.72 -7.69 15.19
N LEU A 657 21.92 -7.13 16.10
CA LEU A 657 21.97 -7.43 17.53
C LEU A 657 20.68 -8.09 17.97
N VAL A 658 20.76 -9.26 18.60
CA VAL A 658 19.60 -10.05 19.03
C VAL A 658 19.62 -10.20 20.54
N TRP A 659 18.45 -10.12 21.20
CA TRP A 659 18.35 -10.42 22.64
C TRP A 659 18.87 -11.83 22.94
N GLY A 660 18.35 -12.81 22.20
CA GLY A 660 18.84 -14.18 22.21
C GLY A 660 18.30 -15.02 23.37
N ASN A 661 19.14 -15.92 23.88
CA ASN A 661 18.82 -16.79 25.01
C ASN A 661 20.12 -17.18 25.74
N SER A 662 20.09 -18.20 26.61
CA SER A 662 21.27 -18.66 27.35
C SER A 662 22.46 -19.13 26.50
N LYS A 663 22.27 -19.41 25.20
CA LYS A 663 23.32 -19.93 24.30
C LYS A 663 23.92 -18.89 23.34
N TYR A 664 23.19 -17.81 23.04
CA TYR A 664 23.64 -16.77 22.10
C TYR A 664 22.98 -15.42 22.34
N GLY A 665 23.54 -14.36 21.76
CA GLY A 665 22.98 -13.02 21.79
C GLY A 665 23.27 -12.28 23.10
N LEU A 666 22.56 -11.19 23.32
CA LEU A 666 22.82 -10.28 24.44
C LEU A 666 22.61 -10.94 25.82
N GLU A 667 21.58 -11.79 25.94
CA GLU A 667 21.29 -12.55 27.17
C GLU A 667 22.43 -13.51 27.52
N HIS A 668 22.94 -14.25 26.54
CA HIS A 668 24.09 -15.14 26.74
C HIS A 668 25.32 -14.37 27.20
N ILE A 669 25.63 -13.24 26.55
CA ILE A 669 26.78 -12.40 26.91
C ILE A 669 26.62 -11.93 28.36
N PHE A 670 25.46 -11.38 28.72
CA PHE A 670 25.21 -10.88 30.07
C PHE A 670 25.40 -11.99 31.12
N ASN A 671 24.66 -13.10 30.97
CA ASN A 671 24.65 -14.18 31.96
C ASN A 671 26.03 -14.86 32.07
N ARG A 672 26.71 -15.06 30.94
CA ARG A 672 28.02 -15.72 30.93
C ARG A 672 29.09 -14.84 31.56
N ARG A 673 29.10 -13.53 31.31
CA ARG A 673 30.08 -12.60 31.89
C ARG A 673 29.82 -12.34 33.38
N GLU A 674 28.55 -12.31 33.79
CA GLU A 674 28.19 -12.29 35.22
C GLU A 674 28.73 -13.55 35.92
N SER A 675 28.51 -14.74 35.35
CA SER A 675 29.03 -15.99 35.91
C SER A 675 30.57 -16.02 35.96
N ASP A 676 31.25 -15.65 34.87
CA ASP A 676 32.73 -15.65 34.83
C ASP A 676 33.33 -14.70 35.89
N ALA A 677 32.64 -13.58 36.19
CA ALA A 677 33.05 -12.64 37.23
C ALA A 677 32.81 -13.17 38.65
N ILE A 678 31.69 -13.85 38.88
CA ILE A 678 31.39 -14.52 40.16
C ILE A 678 32.43 -15.62 40.43
N ASP A 679 32.77 -16.43 39.42
CA ASP A 679 33.79 -17.48 39.53
C ASP A 679 35.18 -16.91 39.88
N LYS A 680 35.44 -15.65 39.48
CA LYS A 680 36.65 -14.88 39.84
C LYS A 680 36.56 -14.20 41.21
N GLY A 681 35.47 -14.39 41.95
CA GLY A 681 35.30 -13.92 43.33
C GLY A 681 34.63 -12.54 43.48
N MET A 682 34.03 -11.98 42.43
CA MET A 682 33.26 -10.73 42.52
C MET A 682 31.91 -10.93 43.21
N SER A 683 31.39 -9.88 43.86
CA SER A 683 29.99 -9.86 44.30
C SER A 683 29.03 -9.86 43.10
N LYS A 684 27.76 -10.20 43.35
CA LYS A 684 26.74 -10.24 42.30
C LYS A 684 26.54 -8.88 41.63
N GLU A 685 26.61 -7.80 42.41
CA GLU A 685 26.47 -6.42 41.92
C GLU A 685 27.67 -6.00 41.05
N GLU A 686 28.88 -6.38 41.45
CA GLU A 686 30.11 -6.13 40.69
C GLU A 686 30.14 -6.95 39.39
N ALA A 687 29.73 -8.22 39.46
CA ALA A 687 29.65 -9.12 38.31
C ALA A 687 28.68 -8.62 37.24
N LYS A 688 27.53 -8.06 37.65
CA LYS A 688 26.57 -7.44 36.72
C LYS A 688 27.12 -6.18 36.07
N LYS A 689 27.83 -5.34 36.83
CA LYS A 689 28.48 -4.14 36.27
C LYS A 689 29.55 -4.52 35.24
N TYR A 690 30.38 -5.50 35.57
CA TYR A 690 31.36 -6.06 34.64
C TYR A 690 30.70 -6.59 33.35
N ALA A 691 29.62 -7.37 33.46
CA ALA A 691 28.88 -7.87 32.29
C ALA A 691 28.34 -6.73 31.40
N LEU A 692 27.81 -5.67 32.01
CA LEU A 692 27.32 -4.49 31.28
C LEU A 692 28.45 -3.69 30.62
N GLU A 693 29.63 -3.59 31.24
CA GLU A 693 30.79 -2.94 30.62
C GLU A 693 31.26 -3.68 29.36
N ILE A 694 31.31 -5.01 29.42
CA ILE A 694 31.61 -5.85 28.24
C ILE A 694 30.59 -5.63 27.13
N ILE A 695 29.30 -5.57 27.47
CA ILE A 695 28.21 -5.33 26.51
C ILE A 695 28.30 -3.92 25.90
N ASN A 696 28.45 -2.89 26.73
CA ASN A 696 28.47 -1.49 26.29
C ASN A 696 29.71 -1.15 25.45
N ASN A 697 30.76 -1.98 25.49
CA ASN A 697 31.95 -1.82 24.65
C ASN A 697 31.83 -2.51 23.28
N ILE A 698 30.79 -3.32 23.02
CA ILE A 698 30.55 -3.97 21.72
C ILE A 698 30.54 -2.97 20.53
N PRO A 699 29.82 -1.83 20.59
CA PRO A 699 29.79 -0.87 19.48
C PRO A 699 31.19 -0.35 19.12
N ASN A 700 32.02 -0.08 20.14
CA ASN A 700 33.39 0.39 19.97
C ASN A 700 34.28 -0.69 19.33
N ILE A 701 34.13 -1.96 19.73
CA ILE A 701 34.90 -3.06 19.14
C ILE A 701 34.48 -3.30 17.69
N ILE A 702 33.19 -3.28 17.38
CA ILE A 702 32.73 -3.45 16.00
C ILE A 702 33.29 -2.32 15.13
N SER A 703 33.21 -1.08 15.60
CA SER A 703 33.69 0.10 14.86
C SER A 703 35.22 0.08 14.66
N ASN A 704 35.98 -0.14 15.73
CA ASN A 704 37.43 0.10 15.76
C ASN A 704 38.30 -1.17 15.76
N GLY A 705 37.70 -2.34 16.03
CA GLY A 705 38.41 -3.61 16.10
C GLY A 705 38.79 -4.18 14.73
N LYS A 706 39.73 -5.11 14.73
CA LYS A 706 40.22 -5.81 13.54
C LYS A 706 39.40 -7.07 13.28
N LEU A 707 39.00 -7.28 12.03
CA LEU A 707 38.36 -8.53 11.61
C LEU A 707 39.36 -9.70 11.68
N SER A 708 38.93 -10.78 12.32
CA SER A 708 39.68 -12.02 12.54
C SER A 708 38.80 -13.21 12.13
N LYS A 709 39.42 -14.25 11.56
CA LYS A 709 38.75 -15.49 11.14
C LYS A 709 39.57 -16.67 11.66
N ASP A 710 38.93 -17.58 12.39
CA ASP A 710 39.60 -18.78 12.91
C ASP A 710 39.73 -19.88 11.84
N ASP A 711 40.47 -20.95 12.15
CA ASP A 711 40.70 -22.08 11.25
C ASP A 711 39.41 -22.84 10.87
N LEU A 712 38.34 -22.66 11.66
CA LEU A 712 37.00 -23.21 11.40
C LEU A 712 36.12 -22.25 10.60
N GLY A 713 36.66 -21.11 10.19
CA GLY A 713 35.99 -20.10 9.39
C GLY A 713 35.06 -19.16 10.15
N ARG A 714 35.05 -19.19 11.49
CA ARG A 714 34.20 -18.34 12.32
C ARG A 714 34.75 -16.92 12.36
N LEU A 715 33.88 -15.95 12.19
CA LEU A 715 34.24 -14.53 12.13
C LEU A 715 34.18 -13.91 13.53
N SER A 716 35.16 -13.08 13.84
CA SER A 716 35.13 -12.24 15.03
C SER A 716 35.78 -10.89 14.77
N ILE A 717 35.39 -9.88 15.56
CA ILE A 717 36.03 -8.58 15.56
C ILE A 717 36.78 -8.43 16.88
N GLU A 718 38.09 -8.22 16.79
CA GLU A 718 39.01 -8.20 17.92
C GLU A 718 39.56 -6.81 18.16
N SER A 719 39.46 -6.33 19.39
CA SER A 719 40.23 -5.21 19.92
C SER A 719 41.30 -5.74 20.87
N LYS A 720 42.20 -4.88 21.36
CA LYS A 720 43.37 -5.28 22.16
C LYS A 720 43.04 -6.20 23.36
N ASN A 721 41.84 -6.06 23.93
CA ASN A 721 41.42 -6.70 25.18
C ASN A 721 40.06 -7.42 25.09
N GLN A 722 39.33 -7.35 23.97
CA GLN A 722 37.98 -7.91 23.87
C GLN A 722 37.66 -8.34 22.44
N ARG A 723 36.95 -9.45 22.30
CA ARG A 723 36.52 -10.06 21.04
C ARG A 723 35.00 -10.14 20.99
N VAL A 724 34.43 -9.73 19.85
CA VAL A 724 33.02 -9.93 19.50
C VAL A 724 32.93 -11.04 18.46
N GLY A 725 32.29 -12.15 18.82
CA GLY A 725 32.02 -13.25 17.90
C GLY A 725 30.80 -12.93 17.03
N LEU A 726 30.91 -13.24 15.74
CA LEU A 726 29.83 -13.09 14.76
C LEU A 726 29.42 -14.44 14.20
N ASN A 727 28.16 -14.57 13.85
CA ASN A 727 27.65 -15.69 13.07
C ASN A 727 26.93 -15.16 11.82
N ASP A 728 27.06 -15.87 10.70
CA ASP A 728 26.45 -15.55 9.41
C ASP A 728 25.36 -16.56 9.01
N SER A 729 25.02 -17.49 9.90
CA SER A 729 23.97 -18.48 9.67
C SER A 729 23.01 -18.62 10.85
N TRP A 730 21.81 -19.12 10.55
CA TRP A 730 20.79 -19.52 11.52
C TRP A 730 20.17 -20.85 11.10
N LYS A 731 20.22 -21.86 11.99
CA LYS A 731 19.70 -23.22 11.73
C LYS A 731 20.19 -23.86 10.41
N GLY A 732 21.40 -23.53 9.97
CA GLY A 732 22.00 -24.05 8.74
C GLY A 732 21.73 -23.21 7.49
N GLU A 733 20.91 -22.17 7.58
CA GLU A 733 20.66 -21.22 6.50
C GLU A 733 21.57 -19.99 6.65
N THR A 734 22.13 -19.50 5.55
CA THR A 734 22.96 -18.29 5.55
C THR A 734 22.07 -17.06 5.63
N LEU A 735 22.37 -16.14 6.55
CA LEU A 735 21.65 -14.90 6.73
C LEU A 735 22.23 -13.77 5.88
N ASN A 736 21.38 -12.80 5.52
CA ASN A 736 21.78 -11.61 4.77
C ASN A 736 22.74 -10.72 5.58
N ASN A 737 22.50 -10.60 6.89
CA ASN A 737 23.36 -9.88 7.82
C ASN A 737 24.05 -10.86 8.76
N ARG A 738 25.26 -10.49 9.21
CA ARG A 738 25.93 -11.16 10.33
C ARG A 738 25.28 -10.69 11.62
N TRP A 739 25.32 -11.49 12.67
CA TRP A 739 24.75 -11.14 13.96
C TRP A 739 25.71 -11.42 15.11
N VAL A 740 25.58 -10.64 16.19
CA VAL A 740 26.41 -10.78 17.39
C VAL A 740 25.99 -12.01 18.18
N ILE A 741 26.83 -13.04 18.18
CA ILE A 741 26.56 -14.30 18.89
C ILE A 741 27.11 -14.28 20.32
N THR A 742 28.29 -13.67 20.55
CA THR A 742 28.94 -13.60 21.87
C THR A 742 29.96 -12.46 21.93
N SER A 743 30.42 -12.09 23.13
CA SER A 743 31.45 -11.07 23.37
C SER A 743 32.19 -11.34 24.68
N TYR A 744 33.53 -11.32 24.69
CA TYR A 744 34.38 -11.64 25.86
C TYR A 744 35.75 -11.00 25.81
N GLU A 745 36.39 -10.85 26.97
CA GLU A 745 37.78 -10.36 27.05
C GLU A 745 38.76 -11.38 26.47
N ILE A 746 39.74 -10.90 25.71
CA ILE A 746 40.83 -11.73 25.18
C ILE A 746 41.88 -11.86 26.27
N ASP A 747 42.01 -13.05 26.86
CA ASP A 747 42.98 -13.30 27.92
C ASP A 747 44.42 -13.20 27.36
N LYS A 748 45.19 -12.23 27.86
CA LYS A 748 46.62 -12.09 27.60
C LYS A 748 47.42 -12.34 28.87
N SER A 749 47.40 -13.56 29.40
CA SER A 749 48.64 -14.10 29.95
C SER A 749 48.62 -15.62 30.16
N ARG A 750 49.69 -16.28 29.71
CA ARG A 750 50.16 -17.52 30.32
C ARG A 750 51.11 -17.26 31.50
N ASN A 751 51.28 -16.00 31.90
CA ASN A 751 52.18 -15.54 32.95
C ASN A 751 51.47 -14.44 33.76
N GLY A 752 50.89 -14.80 34.89
CA GLY A 752 50.07 -13.93 35.73
C GLY A 752 50.68 -12.55 36.01
N LEU A 753 49.79 -11.64 36.38
CA LEU A 753 50.00 -10.21 36.74
C LEU A 753 49.88 -9.21 35.58
N ILE A 754 48.69 -9.09 34.97
CA ILE A 754 48.18 -7.80 34.47
C ILE A 754 46.67 -7.71 34.77
N GLU A 755 46.25 -6.66 35.47
CA GLU A 755 44.84 -6.34 35.75
C GLU A 755 44.07 -6.06 34.45
N SER A 756 42.80 -6.47 34.37
CA SER A 756 41.92 -6.04 33.28
C SER A 756 41.77 -4.51 33.36
N PRO A 757 42.01 -3.75 32.27
CA PRO A 757 41.83 -2.31 32.26
C PRO A 757 40.35 -1.87 32.33
N LEU A 758 39.41 -2.82 32.43
CA LEU A 758 37.98 -2.57 32.60
C LEU A 758 37.43 -3.09 33.93
N ALA A 759 38.21 -3.75 34.79
CA ALA A 759 37.73 -4.24 36.10
C ALA A 759 38.32 -3.41 37.25
N PRO A 760 37.54 -3.01 38.28
CA PRO A 760 38.11 -2.42 39.50
C PRO A 760 38.85 -3.48 40.34
N ASN A 761 40.12 -3.20 40.65
CA ASN A 761 41.08 -3.88 41.54
C ASN A 761 40.72 -5.28 42.06
N TYR A 762 41.51 -6.26 41.61
CA TYR A 762 41.51 -7.62 42.14
C TYR A 762 41.88 -7.63 43.63
N LYS A 763 40.94 -7.97 44.52
CA LYS A 763 41.32 -8.50 45.84
C LYS A 763 41.69 -9.96 45.67
N GLY A 764 42.99 -10.22 45.51
CA GLY A 764 43.53 -11.56 45.51
C GLY A 764 43.07 -12.33 46.74
N LYS A 765 42.42 -13.48 46.53
CA LYS A 765 42.53 -14.57 47.50
C LYS A 765 43.88 -15.21 47.25
N ASP A 766 44.79 -15.05 48.21
CA ASP A 766 46.00 -15.85 48.30
C ASP A 766 45.64 -17.34 48.30
N THR A 767 45.85 -18.00 47.17
CA THR A 767 46.34 -19.38 47.14
C THR A 767 47.47 -19.43 46.13
N ASN A 768 48.69 -19.44 46.65
CA ASN A 768 49.91 -19.55 45.87
C ASN A 768 49.90 -20.80 44.97
N PRO A 769 50.48 -20.73 43.76
CA PRO A 769 50.50 -21.81 42.78
C PRO A 769 51.78 -22.65 42.91
N LEU A 770 51.76 -23.76 43.66
CA LEU A 770 52.81 -24.78 43.56
C LEU A 770 52.26 -26.16 43.94
N ASN A 771 51.89 -26.95 42.93
CA ASN A 771 52.42 -28.31 42.84
C ASN A 771 52.41 -28.78 41.39
N LEU A 772 53.54 -28.56 40.73
CA LEU A 772 53.99 -29.34 39.58
C LEU A 772 54.55 -30.66 40.14
N ASP A 773 53.68 -31.65 40.30
CA ASP A 773 54.09 -33.05 40.25
C ASP A 773 53.26 -33.72 39.16
N ASN A 774 53.83 -33.70 37.97
CA ASN A 774 53.53 -34.71 36.95
C ASN A 774 53.93 -36.08 37.53
N PRO A 775 53.27 -37.18 37.13
CA PRO A 775 53.80 -37.79 35.92
C PRO A 775 52.75 -38.21 34.90
N ASN A 776 53.18 -37.96 33.68
CA ASN A 776 52.80 -38.54 32.39
C ASN A 776 52.91 -40.10 32.40
N PRO A 777 52.81 -40.75 31.24
CA PRO A 777 51.73 -41.61 30.77
C PRO A 777 51.99 -43.11 30.99
N THR A 778 51.05 -43.93 30.53
CA THR A 778 51.20 -45.35 30.17
C THR A 778 52.64 -45.81 29.87
N THR A 779 53.21 -46.63 30.75
CA THR A 779 54.04 -47.80 30.40
C THR A 779 54.10 -48.78 31.58
N LYS A 780 53.92 -50.07 31.26
CA LYS A 780 53.71 -51.22 32.15
C LYS A 780 54.86 -51.46 33.14
N LYS A 781 54.55 -51.94 34.35
CA LYS A 781 55.49 -52.68 35.21
C LYS A 781 55.12 -54.17 35.21
N LEU A 782 56.13 -55.01 34.92
CA LEU A 782 56.07 -56.47 35.02
C LEU A 782 55.89 -56.92 36.47
N ASN A 783 55.08 -57.96 36.65
CA ASN A 783 55.10 -58.82 37.82
C ASN A 783 56.25 -59.84 37.73
N LYS A 784 57.03 -59.91 38.80
CA LYS A 784 57.59 -61.10 39.47
C LYS A 784 57.44 -60.75 40.95
N ASP A 785 56.79 -61.49 41.82
CA ASP A 785 56.60 -62.93 41.94
C ASP A 785 55.13 -63.35 42.13
#